data_AF-U6KMR3-F1
#
_entry.id   AF-U6KMR3-F1
#
_cell.length_a   1.000
_cell.length_b   1.000
_cell.length_c   1.000
_cell.angle_alpha   90.00
_cell.angle_beta   90.00
_cell.angle_gamma   90.00
#
_symmetry.space_group_name_H-M   'P 1'
#
loop_
_entity.id
_entity.type
_entity.pdbx_description
1 polymer ?
#
loop_
_entity_poly.entity_id
_entity_poly.type
_entity_poly.pdbx_seq_one_letter_code
_entity_poly.pdbx_strand_id
1 'polypeptide(L)'
;VELLRWFMAMLLLMPLFFVLLFLCLVLLVLALCGCTFVSLASLCLLLLQQLATPELLQQLSAHVQRLLRRCRFPVRDLAVLLQGFAAAGHADPLLFASAADAAMKGLAEATAVDTGRLLQAFAAAAAQQTSALAKLAAAAVAPQAQAAAAAAGAAALTPAADPSSNSSNSNNSSSSSSSSSSTEEPASVFVAAHRRVFKECVKALGDRVLFAAAAELTAAAQAAGLALLQSQGAEAQALMALLQHIRSAAVGSLGLFTAPALAALLHTFARWRLEFPPRDLLKVIRRLTQLSSAAAPAAAAAATADPAAAATDVPWHPVFSPAAAAAALDNMTRLSCLHSLGVLIRPFVAAAAAAAAGATAPARVNSCNAEAAPWGAACGGHRQPSAAAAAAATAAVAAGREGSTQYVRLPAAAAAAAPEAAEALAAGDALFGEWMDFVLISYAAQINKAKEINNNRGQQQQQQQQKNIQPLLRLAETLANCTPFVHPGVATDPRIHKLKRKVLFMFQLWHDSFVLQQERCPAIFAMYRKLRSKAVAAAAVGAAAAAASAAAAASAAAAASAAAAVGAAAVVASAAAAVGAAAVAASAAAAVGAAAVAASAAAAVGAAAVAASAAAADVAAVCARAALVLLLAAKP
;
A
#
# COMPACT_ATOMS: atom_id res chain seq x y z
N VAL A 1 50.51 23.30 -4.85
CA VAL A 1 49.19 22.86 -4.34
C VAL A 1 48.24 22.46 -5.48
N GLU A 2 48.08 23.28 -6.53
CA GLU A 2 47.22 22.91 -7.67
C GLU A 2 47.70 21.68 -8.44
N LEU A 3 49.01 21.54 -8.67
CA LEU A 3 49.57 20.35 -9.30
C LEU A 3 49.27 19.06 -8.50
N LEU A 4 49.26 19.14 -7.17
CA LEU A 4 48.94 18.02 -6.28
C LEU A 4 47.44 17.68 -6.31
N ARG A 5 46.57 18.68 -6.49
CA ARG A 5 45.12 18.50 -6.71
C ARG A 5 44.86 17.80 -8.03
N TRP A 6 45.52 18.21 -9.11
CA TRP A 6 45.44 17.55 -10.41
C TRP A 6 45.93 16.10 -10.35
N PHE A 7 47.05 15.86 -9.67
CA PHE A 7 47.59 14.52 -9.51
C PHE A 7 46.65 13.59 -8.71
N MET A 8 46.07 14.07 -7.60
CA MET A 8 45.09 13.31 -6.82
C MET A 8 43.78 13.07 -7.59
N ALA A 9 43.32 14.05 -8.38
CA ALA A 9 42.16 13.88 -9.26
C ALA A 9 42.44 12.81 -10.33
N MET A 10 43.64 12.79 -10.91
CA MET A 10 44.02 11.79 -11.91
C MET A 10 44.16 10.38 -11.30
N LEU A 11 44.70 10.27 -10.10
CA LEU A 11 44.80 9.01 -9.35
C LEU A 11 43.44 8.44 -8.97
N LEU A 12 42.44 9.31 -8.73
CA LEU A 12 41.05 8.91 -8.53
C LEU A 12 40.33 8.56 -9.85
N LEU A 13 40.70 9.19 -10.96
CA LEU A 13 40.10 8.93 -12.28
C LEU A 13 40.62 7.65 -12.94
N MET A 14 41.87 7.27 -12.68
CA MET A 14 42.49 6.07 -13.25
C MET A 14 41.71 4.76 -12.98
N PRO A 15 41.32 4.41 -11.74
CA PRO A 15 40.55 3.20 -11.49
C PRO A 15 39.17 3.25 -12.16
N LEU A 16 38.56 4.44 -12.24
CA LEU A 16 37.28 4.66 -12.92
C LEU A 16 37.40 4.41 -14.43
N PHE A 17 38.47 4.90 -15.04
CA PHE A 17 38.80 4.68 -16.45
C PHE A 17 39.05 3.20 -16.75
N PHE A 18 39.79 2.50 -15.90
CA PHE A 18 40.03 1.06 -16.05
C PHE A 18 38.74 0.23 -15.94
N VAL A 19 37.85 0.57 -15.00
CA VAL A 19 36.54 -0.08 -14.90
C VAL A 19 35.71 0.19 -16.16
N LEU A 20 35.71 1.42 -16.68
CA LEU A 20 34.98 1.79 -17.89
C LEU A 20 35.52 1.08 -19.13
N LEU A 21 36.85 0.99 -19.26
CA LEU A 21 37.51 0.32 -20.38
C LEU A 21 37.31 -1.19 -20.33
N PHE A 22 37.43 -1.80 -19.14
CA PHE A 22 37.12 -3.22 -18.94
C PHE A 22 35.66 -3.51 -19.29
N LEU A 23 34.74 -2.65 -18.86
CA LEU A 23 33.33 -2.77 -19.19
C LEU A 23 33.07 -2.64 -20.69
N CYS A 24 33.72 -1.67 -21.35
CA CYS A 24 33.60 -1.46 -22.79
C CYS A 24 34.13 -2.67 -23.57
N LEU A 25 35.23 -3.27 -23.09
CA LEU A 25 35.82 -4.47 -23.67
C LEU A 25 34.93 -5.70 -23.45
N VAL A 26 34.32 -5.84 -22.26
CA VAL A 26 33.32 -6.90 -21.99
C VAL A 26 32.09 -6.72 -22.88
N LEU A 27 31.59 -5.51 -23.06
CA LEU A 27 30.47 -5.20 -23.95
C LEU A 27 30.81 -5.50 -25.42
N LEU A 28 32.03 -5.15 -25.86
CA LEU A 28 32.51 -5.43 -27.21
C LEU A 28 32.65 -6.95 -27.44
N VAL A 29 33.23 -7.67 -26.48
CA VAL A 29 33.38 -9.13 -26.54
C VAL A 29 32.00 -9.81 -26.52
N LEU A 30 31.06 -9.35 -25.69
CA LEU A 30 29.69 -9.88 -25.68
C LEU A 30 28.95 -9.61 -26.99
N ALA A 31 29.13 -8.41 -27.58
CA ALA A 31 28.56 -8.06 -28.87
C ALA A 31 29.14 -8.90 -30.02
N LEU A 32 30.44 -9.21 -29.97
CA LEU A 32 31.13 -10.01 -30.98
C LEU A 32 30.88 -11.51 -30.83
N CYS A 33 30.68 -12.00 -29.60
CA CYS A 33 30.60 -13.42 -29.32
C CYS A 33 29.19 -14.00 -29.57
N GLY A 34 28.18 -13.17 -29.83
CA GLY A 34 26.79 -13.64 -30.00
C GLY A 34 26.23 -14.37 -28.76
N CYS A 35 26.94 -14.29 -27.64
CA CYS A 35 26.62 -15.00 -26.41
C CYS A 35 25.38 -14.39 -25.75
N THR A 36 24.34 -15.21 -25.69
CA THR A 36 23.08 -15.11 -24.96
C THR A 36 22.77 -13.72 -24.36
N PHE A 37 21.82 -13.04 -25.00
CA PHE A 37 21.19 -11.77 -24.60
C PHE A 37 20.88 -11.63 -23.10
N VAL A 38 20.62 -12.75 -22.39
CA VAL A 38 20.46 -12.83 -20.94
C VAL A 38 21.63 -12.20 -20.17
N SER A 39 22.86 -12.43 -20.63
CA SER A 39 24.09 -11.89 -20.03
C SER A 39 24.15 -10.37 -20.19
N LEU A 40 23.75 -9.88 -21.36
CA LEU A 40 23.72 -8.46 -21.68
C LEU A 40 22.62 -7.74 -20.90
N ALA A 41 21.44 -8.34 -20.75
CA ALA A 41 20.33 -7.77 -19.96
C ALA A 41 20.67 -7.67 -18.47
N SER A 42 21.33 -8.70 -17.91
CA SER A 42 21.80 -8.70 -16.52
C SER A 42 22.92 -7.67 -16.29
N LEU A 43 23.89 -7.60 -17.20
CA LEU A 43 24.95 -6.58 -17.17
C LEU A 43 24.36 -5.17 -17.31
N CYS A 44 23.35 -5.00 -18.17
CA CYS A 44 22.67 -3.73 -18.37
C CYS A 44 21.93 -3.30 -17.09
N LEU A 45 21.25 -4.20 -16.38
CA LEU A 45 20.65 -3.92 -15.07
C LEU A 45 21.68 -3.47 -14.02
N LEU A 46 22.80 -4.17 -13.94
CA LEU A 46 23.91 -3.82 -13.05
C LEU A 46 24.50 -2.45 -13.39
N LEU A 47 24.64 -2.14 -14.68
CA LEU A 47 25.14 -0.86 -15.16
C LEU A 47 24.15 0.28 -14.95
N LEU A 48 22.87 0.04 -15.20
CA LEU A 48 21.79 0.99 -14.98
C LEU A 48 21.70 1.40 -13.50
N GLN A 49 21.97 0.49 -12.57
CA GLN A 49 21.99 0.85 -11.14
C GLN A 49 23.23 1.65 -10.73
N GLN A 50 24.38 1.45 -11.37
CA GLN A 50 25.66 2.01 -10.92
C GLN A 50 26.05 3.32 -11.64
N LEU A 51 25.60 3.52 -12.88
CA LEU A 51 26.15 4.54 -13.79
C LEU A 51 25.08 5.40 -14.49
N ALA A 52 23.89 5.53 -13.92
CA ALA A 52 22.74 6.21 -14.52
C ALA A 52 22.95 7.72 -14.74
N THR A 53 23.72 8.08 -15.77
CA THR A 53 23.57 9.38 -16.41
C THR A 53 22.37 9.31 -17.37
N PRO A 54 21.49 10.33 -17.37
CA PRO A 54 20.28 10.31 -18.19
C PRO A 54 20.59 10.28 -19.70
N GLU A 55 21.74 10.83 -20.11
CA GLU A 55 22.16 10.83 -21.51
C GLU A 55 22.52 9.43 -22.03
N LEU A 56 23.23 8.63 -21.23
CA LEU A 56 23.56 7.25 -21.60
C LEU A 56 22.29 6.39 -21.66
N LEU A 57 21.37 6.59 -20.71
CA LEU A 57 20.05 5.96 -20.71
C LEU A 57 19.27 6.26 -22.00
N GLN A 58 19.29 7.51 -22.44
CA GLN A 58 18.64 7.94 -23.68
C GLN A 58 19.30 7.29 -24.90
N GLN A 59 20.63 7.32 -25.02
CA GLN A 59 21.37 6.68 -26.12
C GLN A 59 21.12 5.17 -26.17
N LEU A 60 21.12 4.51 -25.02
CA LEU A 60 20.84 3.09 -24.88
C LEU A 60 19.39 2.78 -25.28
N SER A 61 18.41 3.56 -24.83
CA SER A 61 17.01 3.38 -25.22
C SER A 61 16.80 3.52 -26.73
N ALA A 62 17.45 4.48 -27.38
CA ALA A 62 17.43 4.65 -28.83
C ALA A 62 18.13 3.50 -29.58
N HIS A 63 19.16 2.90 -28.99
CA HIS A 63 19.80 1.71 -29.55
C HIS A 63 18.88 0.48 -29.42
N VAL A 64 18.29 0.27 -28.25
CA VAL A 64 17.34 -0.83 -28.01
C VAL A 64 16.11 -0.71 -28.92
N GLN A 65 15.57 0.49 -29.14
CA GLN A 65 14.49 0.70 -30.12
C GLN A 65 14.89 0.26 -31.53
N ARG A 66 16.11 0.57 -31.97
CA ARG A 66 16.62 0.13 -33.28
C ARG A 66 16.76 -1.38 -33.34
N LEU A 67 17.20 -2.02 -32.25
CA LEU A 67 17.27 -3.47 -32.17
C LEU A 67 15.87 -4.10 -32.19
N LEU A 68 14.90 -3.57 -31.43
CA LEU A 68 13.52 -4.09 -31.39
C LEU A 68 12.84 -4.09 -32.77
N ARG A 69 13.24 -3.17 -33.65
CA ARG A 69 12.76 -3.11 -35.04
C ARG A 69 13.43 -4.13 -35.96
N ARG A 70 14.67 -4.55 -35.65
CA ARG A 70 15.47 -5.45 -36.50
C ARG A 70 15.40 -6.91 -36.06
N CYS A 71 15.28 -7.13 -34.75
CA CYS A 71 15.39 -8.44 -34.14
C CYS A 71 14.10 -8.79 -33.39
N ARG A 72 13.70 -10.07 -33.45
CA ARG A 72 12.61 -10.58 -32.60
C ARG A 72 13.19 -10.92 -31.24
N PHE A 73 12.78 -10.17 -30.21
CA PHE A 73 13.23 -10.41 -28.83
C PHE A 73 12.37 -11.49 -28.16
N PRO A 74 13.00 -12.45 -27.46
CA PRO A 74 12.24 -13.33 -26.56
C PRO A 74 11.64 -12.46 -25.44
N VAL A 75 10.42 -12.79 -25.03
CA VAL A 75 9.68 -11.97 -24.04
C VAL A 75 10.41 -11.89 -22.71
N ARG A 76 11.12 -12.94 -22.32
CA ARG A 76 11.96 -12.97 -21.13
C ARG A 76 12.99 -11.84 -21.12
N ASP A 77 13.75 -11.69 -22.20
CA ASP A 77 14.79 -10.66 -22.28
C ASP A 77 14.18 -9.26 -22.35
N LEU A 78 13.06 -9.14 -23.06
CA LEU A 78 12.29 -7.90 -23.12
C LEU A 78 11.77 -7.47 -21.74
N ALA A 79 11.26 -8.42 -20.95
CA ALA A 79 10.75 -8.16 -19.61
C ALA A 79 11.85 -7.67 -18.67
N VAL A 80 13.02 -8.33 -18.70
CA VAL A 80 14.20 -7.94 -17.90
C VAL A 80 14.72 -6.57 -18.32
N LEU A 81 14.81 -6.31 -19.62
CA LEU A 81 15.25 -5.04 -20.17
C LEU A 81 14.31 -3.89 -19.76
N LEU A 82 12.99 -4.06 -19.95
CA LEU A 82 12.02 -3.02 -19.60
C LEU A 82 11.97 -2.78 -18.09
N GLN A 83 12.11 -3.84 -17.29
CA GLN A 83 12.21 -3.72 -15.85
C GLN A 83 13.44 -2.91 -15.43
N GLY A 84 14.57 -3.08 -16.14
CA GLY A 84 15.78 -2.27 -15.92
C GLY A 84 15.59 -0.80 -16.23
N PHE A 85 14.99 -0.46 -17.38
CA PHE A 85 14.67 0.93 -17.71
C PHE A 85 13.69 1.55 -16.71
N ALA A 86 12.64 0.81 -16.33
CA ALA A 86 11.69 1.26 -15.33
C ALA A 86 12.35 1.48 -13.96
N ALA A 87 13.23 0.57 -13.52
CA ALA A 87 13.97 0.70 -12.27
C ALA A 87 14.95 1.89 -12.28
N ALA A 88 15.53 2.21 -13.44
CA ALA A 88 16.41 3.36 -13.63
C ALA A 88 15.67 4.71 -13.70
N GLY A 89 14.33 4.72 -13.67
CA GLY A 89 13.56 5.95 -13.79
C GLY A 89 13.40 6.46 -15.24
N HIS A 90 13.71 5.63 -16.24
CA HIS A 90 13.67 6.01 -17.66
C HIS A 90 12.46 5.39 -18.37
N ALA A 91 11.40 6.18 -18.52
CA ALA A 91 10.13 5.76 -19.14
C ALA A 91 9.88 6.42 -20.51
N ASP A 92 10.78 6.21 -21.48
CA ASP A 92 10.60 6.72 -22.85
C ASP A 92 9.33 6.11 -23.49
N PRO A 93 8.30 6.92 -23.82
CA PRO A 93 7.03 6.43 -24.37
C PRO A 93 7.21 5.63 -25.66
N LEU A 94 8.18 6.01 -26.52
CA LEU A 94 8.40 5.34 -27.80
C LEU A 94 9.05 3.97 -27.63
N LEU A 95 9.93 3.83 -26.63
CA LEU A 95 10.55 2.54 -26.29
C LEU A 95 9.48 1.58 -25.80
N PHE A 96 8.68 2.01 -24.83
CA PHE A 96 7.65 1.15 -24.23
C PHE A 96 6.51 0.84 -25.20
N ALA A 97 6.14 1.75 -26.10
CA ALA A 97 5.18 1.46 -27.17
C ALA A 97 5.72 0.42 -28.16
N SER A 98 6.97 0.57 -28.62
CA SER A 98 7.60 -0.40 -29.52
C SER A 98 7.79 -1.77 -28.84
N ALA A 99 8.15 -1.76 -27.56
CA ALA A 99 8.31 -2.97 -26.76
C ALA A 99 6.96 -3.62 -26.45
N ALA A 100 5.89 -2.84 -26.30
CA ALA A 100 4.55 -3.37 -26.14
C ALA A 100 4.12 -4.22 -27.35
N ASP A 101 4.32 -3.70 -28.56
CA ASP A 101 4.02 -4.44 -29.80
C ASP A 101 4.91 -5.70 -29.96
N ALA A 102 6.18 -5.62 -29.55
CA ALA A 102 7.07 -6.77 -29.55
C ALA A 102 6.64 -7.83 -28.51
N ALA A 103 6.27 -7.42 -27.30
CA ALA A 103 5.80 -8.30 -26.23
C ALA A 103 4.53 -9.06 -26.64
N MET A 104 3.58 -8.37 -27.29
CA MET A 104 2.34 -8.98 -27.78
C MET A 104 2.57 -10.16 -28.74
N LYS A 105 3.67 -10.15 -29.52
CA LYS A 105 3.99 -11.22 -30.48
C LYS A 105 4.60 -12.47 -29.84
N GLY A 106 5.11 -12.36 -28.61
CA GLY A 106 5.71 -13.48 -27.89
C GLY A 106 4.99 -13.81 -26.58
N LEU A 107 3.90 -13.10 -26.24
CA LEU A 107 3.24 -13.22 -24.95
C LEU A 107 2.77 -14.66 -24.69
N ALA A 108 2.41 -15.41 -25.73
CA ALA A 108 2.02 -16.82 -25.68
C ALA A 108 3.13 -17.79 -25.22
N GLU A 109 4.41 -17.40 -25.36
CA GLU A 109 5.57 -18.19 -24.95
C GLU A 109 6.12 -17.77 -23.57
N ALA A 110 5.69 -16.62 -23.05
CA ALA A 110 6.20 -16.06 -21.82
C ALA A 110 5.86 -16.92 -20.58
N THR A 111 6.75 -16.97 -19.59
CA THR A 111 6.41 -17.60 -18.30
C THR A 111 5.52 -16.68 -17.45
N ALA A 112 4.95 -17.19 -16.36
CA ALA A 112 4.23 -16.36 -15.39
C ALA A 112 5.13 -15.25 -14.81
N VAL A 113 6.42 -15.56 -14.58
CA VAL A 113 7.42 -14.58 -14.12
C VAL A 113 7.67 -13.49 -15.16
N ASP A 114 7.86 -13.87 -16.42
CA ASP A 114 8.12 -12.90 -17.49
C ASP A 114 6.92 -11.96 -17.68
N THR A 115 5.71 -12.53 -17.63
CA THR A 115 4.45 -11.76 -17.73
C THR A 115 4.29 -10.81 -16.53
N GLY A 116 4.61 -11.27 -15.32
CA GLY A 116 4.63 -10.44 -14.11
C GLY A 116 5.66 -9.30 -14.20
N ARG A 117 6.88 -9.58 -14.67
CA ARG A 117 7.92 -8.57 -14.86
C ARG A 117 7.54 -7.51 -15.90
N LEU A 118 6.94 -7.93 -17.02
CA LEU A 118 6.37 -7.00 -17.99
C LEU A 118 5.32 -6.10 -17.33
N LEU A 119 4.34 -6.70 -16.64
CA LEU A 119 3.28 -5.97 -15.96
C LEU A 119 3.83 -4.94 -14.97
N GLN A 120 4.84 -5.33 -14.17
CA GLN A 120 5.52 -4.43 -13.24
C GLN A 120 6.27 -3.29 -13.96
N ALA A 121 6.99 -3.60 -15.05
CA ALA A 121 7.75 -2.62 -15.80
C ALA A 121 6.84 -1.57 -16.46
N PHE A 122 5.74 -2.01 -17.08
CA PHE A 122 4.74 -1.12 -17.68
C PHE A 122 4.05 -0.24 -16.63
N ALA A 123 3.64 -0.82 -15.49
CA ALA A 123 3.04 -0.05 -14.41
C ALA A 123 4.01 1.01 -13.84
N ALA A 124 5.28 0.65 -13.64
CA ALA A 124 6.30 1.59 -13.17
C ALA A 124 6.57 2.71 -14.19
N ALA A 125 6.60 2.40 -15.49
CA ALA A 125 6.73 3.41 -16.54
C ALA A 125 5.53 4.36 -16.58
N ALA A 126 4.31 3.84 -16.44
CA ALA A 126 3.09 4.66 -16.36
C ALA A 126 3.11 5.60 -15.13
N ALA A 127 3.59 5.12 -13.99
CA ALA A 127 3.76 5.93 -12.79
C ALA A 127 4.74 7.10 -13.01
N GLN A 128 5.82 6.85 -13.73
CA GLN A 128 6.83 7.87 -14.03
C GLN A 128 6.28 8.93 -14.99
N GLN A 129 5.53 8.52 -16.01
CA GLN A 129 4.92 9.44 -16.96
C GLN A 129 3.85 10.32 -16.32
N THR A 130 2.99 9.77 -15.45
CA THR A 130 2.01 10.59 -14.72
C THR A 130 2.70 11.61 -13.81
N SER A 131 3.80 11.23 -13.15
CA SER A 131 4.59 12.16 -12.34
C SER A 131 5.26 13.27 -13.18
N ALA A 132 5.72 12.95 -14.39
CA ALA A 132 6.33 13.92 -15.31
C ALA A 132 5.29 14.90 -15.87
N LEU A 133 4.13 14.40 -16.29
CA LEU A 133 3.01 15.22 -16.75
C LEU A 133 2.48 16.14 -15.64
N ALA A 134 2.39 15.64 -14.40
CA ALA A 134 1.98 16.47 -13.26
C ALA A 134 2.98 17.61 -12.99
N LYS A 135 4.29 17.36 -13.16
CA LYS A 135 5.33 18.41 -13.05
C LYS A 135 5.23 19.44 -14.17
N LEU A 136 5.01 19.01 -15.41
CA LEU A 136 4.82 19.91 -16.55
C LEU A 136 3.56 20.77 -16.39
N ALA A 137 2.46 20.18 -15.94
CA ALA A 137 1.22 20.91 -15.64
C ALA A 137 1.44 21.94 -14.52
N ALA A 138 2.12 21.57 -13.43
CA ALA A 138 2.44 22.50 -12.35
C ALA A 138 3.37 23.65 -12.82
N ALA A 139 4.35 23.34 -13.69
CA ALA A 139 5.23 24.34 -14.27
C ALA A 139 4.52 25.29 -15.25
N ALA A 140 3.49 24.83 -15.96
CA ALA A 140 2.68 25.67 -16.85
C ALA A 140 1.74 26.63 -16.09
N VAL A 141 1.24 26.22 -14.93
CA VAL A 141 0.35 27.04 -14.09
C VAL A 141 1.12 28.14 -13.34
N ALA A 142 2.37 27.91 -12.94
CA ALA A 142 3.20 28.87 -12.21
C ALA A 142 3.40 30.25 -12.90
N PRO A 143 3.73 30.34 -14.20
CA PRO A 143 3.89 31.62 -14.88
C PRO A 143 2.56 32.34 -15.15
N GLN A 144 1.43 31.61 -15.29
CA GLN A 144 0.12 32.24 -15.43
C GLN A 144 -0.35 32.92 -14.15
N ALA A 145 -0.04 32.36 -12.97
CA ALA A 145 -0.33 33.01 -11.69
C ALA A 145 0.49 34.30 -11.48
N GLN A 146 1.76 34.31 -11.92
CA GLN A 146 2.61 35.51 -11.84
C GLN A 146 2.20 36.58 -12.87
N ALA A 147 1.78 36.18 -14.08
CA ALA A 147 1.26 37.11 -15.08
C ALA A 147 -0.12 37.68 -14.69
N ALA A 148 -1.00 36.88 -14.08
CA ALA A 148 -2.30 37.35 -13.58
C ALA A 148 -2.15 38.29 -12.37
N ALA A 149 -1.18 38.06 -11.48
CA ALA A 149 -0.86 38.98 -10.38
C ALA A 149 -0.27 40.31 -10.90
N ALA A 150 0.55 40.27 -11.95
CA ALA A 150 1.06 41.48 -12.61
C ALA A 150 -0.06 42.26 -13.36
N ALA A 151 -0.99 41.55 -14.02
CA ALA A 151 -2.14 42.16 -14.69
C ALA A 151 -3.16 42.74 -13.70
N ALA A 152 -3.37 42.11 -12.54
CA ALA A 152 -4.21 42.64 -11.47
C ALA A 152 -3.61 43.90 -10.81
N GLY A 153 -2.29 44.05 -10.82
CA GLY A 153 -1.60 45.29 -10.42
C GLY A 153 -1.73 46.43 -11.43
N ALA A 154 -1.94 46.12 -12.72
CA ALA A 154 -2.10 47.11 -13.79
C ALA A 154 -3.57 47.54 -14.04
N ALA A 155 -4.55 46.69 -13.67
CA ALA A 155 -5.97 46.96 -13.89
C ALA A 155 -6.61 47.94 -12.87
N ALA A 156 -5.86 48.43 -11.88
CA ALA A 156 -6.35 49.39 -10.88
C ALA A 156 -6.33 50.87 -11.33
N LEU A 157 -6.02 51.17 -12.61
CA LEU A 157 -5.80 52.54 -13.10
C LEU A 157 -6.52 52.92 -14.40
N THR A 158 -7.71 52.37 -14.69
CA THR A 158 -8.55 52.89 -15.80
C THR A 158 -10.03 53.01 -15.42
N PRO A 159 -10.66 54.17 -15.62
CA PRO A 159 -12.09 54.36 -15.38
C PRO A 159 -12.93 53.89 -16.59
N ALA A 160 -14.18 53.57 -16.25
CA ALA A 160 -15.23 52.97 -17.06
C ALA A 160 -15.52 53.64 -18.42
N ALA A 161 -15.86 52.81 -19.41
CA ALA A 161 -16.62 53.20 -20.60
C ALA A 161 -17.60 52.08 -20.98
N ASP A 162 -18.83 52.49 -21.32
CA ASP A 162 -20.05 51.70 -21.46
C ASP A 162 -20.13 50.76 -22.68
N PRO A 163 -21.04 49.76 -22.66
CA PRO A 163 -21.21 48.78 -23.72
C PRO A 163 -22.30 49.18 -24.73
N SER A 164 -22.04 48.97 -26.03
CA SER A 164 -23.08 48.92 -27.05
C SER A 164 -22.80 47.84 -28.11
N SER A 165 -23.75 46.91 -28.20
CA SER A 165 -24.29 46.21 -29.39
C SER A 165 -23.43 46.07 -30.66
N ASN A 166 -23.23 44.83 -31.13
CA ASN A 166 -24.07 44.32 -32.22
C ASN A 166 -23.86 42.82 -32.52
N SER A 167 -25.01 42.20 -32.78
CA SER A 167 -25.26 40.85 -33.29
C SER A 167 -24.70 40.59 -34.69
N SER A 168 -24.34 39.34 -34.99
CA SER A 168 -24.72 38.66 -36.24
C SER A 168 -24.50 37.14 -36.17
N ASN A 169 -25.59 36.43 -36.47
CA ASN A 169 -25.69 35.00 -36.79
C ASN A 169 -24.76 34.57 -37.93
N SER A 170 -24.37 33.29 -37.94
CA SER A 170 -24.27 32.48 -39.17
C SER A 170 -24.37 30.98 -38.84
N ASN A 171 -25.37 30.35 -39.47
CA ASN A 171 -25.72 28.93 -39.43
C ASN A 171 -24.79 28.05 -40.28
N ASN A 172 -24.86 26.73 -40.00
CA ASN A 172 -24.82 25.60 -40.95
C ASN A 172 -23.60 25.42 -41.88
N SER A 173 -22.86 24.32 -41.71
CA SER A 173 -23.13 23.06 -42.46
C SER A 173 -21.99 22.03 -42.31
N SER A 174 -22.41 20.76 -42.23
CA SER A 174 -21.83 19.57 -42.87
C SER A 174 -20.35 19.19 -42.64
N SER A 175 -20.21 18.07 -41.93
CA SER A 175 -19.65 16.82 -42.47
C SER A 175 -18.43 16.95 -43.37
N SER A 176 -17.25 16.80 -42.79
CA SER A 176 -16.06 16.36 -43.51
C SER A 176 -15.22 15.51 -42.58
N SER A 177 -15.21 14.20 -42.86
CA SER A 177 -14.29 13.21 -42.30
C SER A 177 -12.89 13.53 -42.79
N SER A 178 -12.32 14.63 -42.32
CA SER A 178 -10.95 15.00 -42.58
C SER A 178 -10.09 14.16 -41.64
N SER A 179 -9.41 13.17 -42.20
CA SER A 179 -8.24 12.50 -41.63
C SER A 179 -7.19 13.56 -41.30
N SER A 180 -7.46 14.29 -40.23
CA SER A 180 -6.56 15.25 -39.65
C SER A 180 -5.44 14.37 -39.13
N SER A 181 -4.31 14.36 -39.85
CA SER A 181 -3.04 13.89 -39.32
C SER A 181 -2.62 14.88 -38.22
N SER A 182 -3.46 15.01 -37.19
CA SER A 182 -3.10 15.61 -35.93
C SER A 182 -1.92 14.79 -35.47
N THR A 183 -0.76 15.42 -35.40
CA THR A 183 0.44 14.88 -34.78
C THR A 183 0.03 14.29 -33.44
N GLU A 184 -0.20 12.97 -33.42
CA GLU A 184 -0.63 12.27 -32.23
C GLU A 184 0.47 12.50 -31.20
N GLU A 185 0.11 13.14 -30.09
CA GLU A 185 1.09 13.36 -29.05
C GLU A 185 1.66 12.00 -28.62
N PRO A 186 2.98 11.85 -28.52
CA PRO A 186 3.62 10.56 -28.21
C PRO A 186 3.10 9.94 -26.90
N ALA A 187 2.52 10.75 -26.01
CA ALA A 187 1.86 10.30 -24.79
C ALA A 187 0.58 9.47 -25.04
N SER A 188 -0.26 9.83 -26.02
CA SER A 188 -1.50 9.10 -26.28
C SER A 188 -1.22 7.70 -26.83
N VAL A 189 -0.22 7.58 -27.71
CA VAL A 189 0.25 6.32 -28.29
C VAL A 189 0.76 5.38 -27.19
N PHE A 190 1.56 5.89 -26.25
CA PHE A 190 2.02 5.09 -25.11
C PHE A 190 0.87 4.63 -24.23
N VAL A 191 -0.08 5.50 -23.87
CA VAL A 191 -1.21 5.12 -23.00
C VAL A 191 -2.05 4.01 -23.63
N ALA A 192 -2.32 4.11 -24.93
CA ALA A 192 -3.04 3.07 -25.68
C ALA A 192 -2.26 1.73 -25.70
N ALA A 193 -0.97 1.77 -26.02
CA ALA A 193 -0.11 0.59 -26.05
C ALA A 193 0.02 -0.06 -24.65
N HIS A 194 0.20 0.74 -23.61
CA HIS A 194 0.26 0.31 -22.21
C HIS A 194 -1.02 -0.43 -21.82
N ARG A 195 -2.20 0.16 -22.04
CA ARG A 195 -3.48 -0.48 -21.69
C ARG A 195 -3.70 -1.81 -22.41
N ARG A 196 -3.32 -1.88 -23.70
CA ARG A 196 -3.43 -3.10 -24.49
C ARG A 196 -2.57 -4.22 -23.90
N VAL A 197 -1.28 -3.95 -23.69
CA VAL A 197 -0.36 -4.96 -23.13
C VAL A 197 -0.73 -5.32 -21.70
N PHE A 198 -1.13 -4.34 -20.89
CA PHE A 198 -1.58 -4.58 -19.54
C PHE A 198 -2.75 -5.57 -19.49
N LYS A 199 -3.80 -5.35 -20.28
CA LYS A 199 -4.97 -6.23 -20.34
C LYS A 199 -4.60 -7.67 -20.75
N GLU A 200 -3.74 -7.80 -21.76
CA GLU A 200 -3.32 -9.09 -22.27
C GLU A 200 -2.35 -9.79 -21.31
N CYS A 201 -1.47 -9.06 -20.62
CA CYS A 201 -0.62 -9.60 -19.55
C CYS A 201 -1.45 -10.10 -18.37
N VAL A 202 -2.47 -9.35 -17.92
CA VAL A 202 -3.35 -9.78 -16.82
C VAL A 202 -4.08 -11.08 -17.21
N LYS A 203 -4.59 -11.15 -18.44
CA LYS A 203 -5.26 -12.35 -18.96
C LYS A 203 -4.29 -13.54 -19.05
N ALA A 204 -3.16 -13.39 -19.73
CA ALA A 204 -2.16 -14.43 -19.90
C ALA A 204 -1.59 -14.91 -18.56
N LEU A 205 -1.42 -14.01 -17.59
CA LEU A 205 -0.99 -14.37 -16.24
C LEU A 205 -2.08 -15.16 -15.51
N GLY A 206 -3.35 -14.77 -15.62
CA GLY A 206 -4.49 -15.52 -15.07
C GLY A 206 -4.53 -16.97 -15.54
N ASP A 207 -4.33 -17.20 -16.84
CA ASP A 207 -4.34 -18.55 -17.43
C ASP A 207 -3.16 -19.41 -16.95
N ARG A 208 -2.02 -18.79 -16.63
CA ARG A 208 -0.77 -19.48 -16.26
C ARG A 208 -0.59 -19.70 -14.76
N VAL A 209 -1.27 -18.91 -13.93
CA VAL A 209 -1.10 -18.95 -12.47
C VAL A 209 -1.42 -20.34 -11.89
N LEU A 210 -2.31 -21.12 -12.51
CA LEU A 210 -2.63 -22.48 -12.05
C LEU A 210 -1.44 -23.46 -12.14
N PHE A 211 -0.50 -23.22 -13.04
CA PHE A 211 0.66 -24.09 -13.30
C PHE A 211 1.99 -23.47 -12.85
N ALA A 212 1.96 -22.25 -12.32
CA ALA A 212 3.13 -21.51 -11.93
C ALA A 212 3.78 -22.11 -10.67
N ALA A 213 5.12 -22.17 -10.65
CA ALA A 213 5.83 -22.65 -9.46
C ALA A 213 5.70 -21.64 -8.30
N ALA A 214 5.94 -22.08 -7.06
CA ALA A 214 5.77 -21.23 -5.87
C ALA A 214 6.53 -19.89 -5.96
N ALA A 215 7.77 -19.91 -6.44
CA ALA A 215 8.54 -18.68 -6.65
C ALA A 215 7.89 -17.75 -7.70
N GLU A 216 7.32 -18.32 -8.75
CA GLU A 216 6.65 -17.55 -9.80
C GLU A 216 5.35 -16.92 -9.31
N LEU A 217 4.57 -17.65 -8.50
CA LEU A 217 3.37 -17.13 -7.84
C LEU A 217 3.69 -15.94 -6.94
N THR A 218 4.80 -15.99 -6.18
CA THR A 218 5.21 -14.86 -5.35
C THR A 218 5.60 -13.64 -6.17
N ALA A 219 6.37 -13.83 -7.25
CA ALA A 219 6.77 -12.74 -8.13
C ALA A 219 5.56 -12.14 -8.85
N ALA A 220 4.63 -12.98 -9.31
CA ALA A 220 3.38 -12.57 -9.94
C ALA A 220 2.49 -11.77 -8.98
N ALA A 221 2.34 -12.23 -7.73
CA ALA A 221 1.58 -11.50 -6.70
C ALA A 221 2.19 -10.12 -6.46
N GLN A 222 3.51 -10.04 -6.28
CA GLN A 222 4.22 -8.78 -6.05
C GLN A 222 4.06 -7.81 -7.23
N ALA A 223 4.22 -8.31 -8.45
CA ALA A 223 4.05 -7.53 -9.67
C ALA A 223 2.61 -7.00 -9.81
N ALA A 224 1.61 -7.87 -9.64
CA ALA A 224 0.20 -7.49 -9.70
C ALA A 224 -0.17 -6.47 -8.60
N GLY A 225 0.39 -6.64 -7.40
CA GLY A 225 0.22 -5.69 -6.31
C GLY A 225 0.83 -4.32 -6.61
N LEU A 226 2.05 -4.27 -7.13
CA LEU A 226 2.66 -3.00 -7.54
C LEU A 226 1.91 -2.32 -8.69
N ALA A 227 1.40 -3.11 -9.64
CA ALA A 227 0.57 -2.60 -10.72
C ALA A 227 -0.77 -2.05 -10.23
N LEU A 228 -1.32 -2.61 -9.14
CA LEU A 228 -2.56 -2.15 -8.54
C LEU A 228 -2.49 -0.68 -8.09
N LEU A 229 -1.30 -0.20 -7.68
CA LEU A 229 -1.08 1.22 -7.32
C LEU A 229 -1.36 2.19 -8.46
N GLN A 230 -1.12 1.74 -9.70
CA GLN A 230 -1.13 2.59 -10.88
C GLN A 230 -2.42 2.42 -11.68
N SER A 231 -3.12 1.30 -11.49
CA SER A 231 -4.39 1.01 -12.15
C SER A 231 -5.58 1.69 -11.46
N GLN A 232 -6.57 2.09 -12.25
CA GLN A 232 -7.85 2.61 -11.76
C GLN A 232 -9.02 1.93 -12.48
N GLY A 233 -10.21 1.95 -11.87
CA GLY A 233 -11.44 1.44 -12.48
C GLY A 233 -11.39 -0.06 -12.80
N ALA A 234 -11.75 -0.43 -14.04
CA ALA A 234 -11.86 -1.82 -14.47
C ALA A 234 -10.52 -2.59 -14.44
N GLU A 235 -9.39 -1.90 -14.68
CA GLU A 235 -8.05 -2.50 -14.61
C GLU A 235 -7.69 -2.93 -13.18
N ALA A 236 -8.03 -2.09 -12.19
CA ALA A 236 -7.82 -2.40 -10.78
C ALA A 236 -8.69 -3.59 -10.35
N GLN A 237 -9.94 -3.66 -10.82
CA GLN A 237 -10.82 -4.81 -10.55
C GLN A 237 -10.28 -6.11 -11.16
N ALA A 238 -9.74 -6.06 -12.39
CA ALA A 238 -9.12 -7.21 -13.03
C ALA A 238 -7.87 -7.70 -12.26
N LEU A 239 -7.02 -6.77 -11.78
CA LEU A 239 -5.88 -7.11 -10.94
C LEU A 239 -6.29 -7.70 -9.58
N MET A 240 -7.35 -7.18 -8.97
CA MET A 240 -7.91 -7.74 -7.72
C MET A 240 -8.40 -9.18 -7.94
N ALA A 241 -9.08 -9.45 -9.05
CA ALA A 241 -9.52 -10.79 -9.42
C ALA A 241 -8.31 -11.72 -9.67
N LEU A 242 -7.28 -11.23 -10.35
CA LEU A 242 -6.03 -11.97 -10.55
C LEU A 242 -5.34 -12.29 -9.21
N LEU A 243 -5.26 -11.34 -8.28
CA LEU A 243 -4.67 -11.56 -6.96
C LEU A 243 -5.46 -12.59 -6.14
N GLN A 244 -6.80 -12.62 -6.25
CA GLN A 244 -7.62 -13.68 -5.66
C GLN A 244 -7.32 -15.04 -6.29
N HIS A 245 -7.11 -15.09 -7.62
CA HIS A 245 -6.75 -16.32 -8.32
C HIS A 245 -5.36 -16.84 -7.90
N ILE A 246 -4.38 -15.93 -7.77
CA ILE A 246 -3.04 -16.24 -7.24
C ILE A 246 -3.12 -16.76 -5.80
N ARG A 247 -4.00 -16.17 -4.96
CA ARG A 247 -4.25 -16.67 -3.60
C ARG A 247 -4.72 -18.13 -3.64
N SER A 248 -5.75 -18.46 -4.42
CA SER A 248 -6.27 -19.83 -4.49
C SER A 248 -5.24 -20.82 -5.01
N ALA A 249 -4.45 -20.45 -6.03
CA ALA A 249 -3.39 -21.29 -6.57
C ALA A 249 -2.26 -21.51 -5.56
N ALA A 250 -1.85 -20.46 -4.84
CA ALA A 250 -0.82 -20.53 -3.81
C ALA A 250 -1.26 -21.38 -2.60
N VAL A 251 -2.52 -21.23 -2.18
CA VAL A 251 -3.10 -22.05 -1.09
C VAL A 251 -3.17 -23.52 -1.49
N GLY A 252 -3.50 -23.82 -2.76
CA GLY A 252 -3.48 -25.17 -3.30
C GLY A 252 -2.08 -25.80 -3.36
N SER A 253 -1.04 -24.98 -3.56
CA SER A 253 0.35 -25.42 -3.69
C SER A 253 1.24 -25.12 -2.47
N LEU A 254 0.67 -24.90 -1.28
CA LEU A 254 1.42 -24.54 -0.05
C LEU A 254 2.59 -25.48 0.31
N GLY A 255 2.49 -26.75 -0.07
CA GLY A 255 3.57 -27.72 0.14
C GLY A 255 4.87 -27.36 -0.60
N LEU A 256 4.79 -26.63 -1.72
CA LEU A 256 5.93 -26.24 -2.55
C LEU A 256 6.57 -24.90 -2.12
N PHE A 257 5.92 -24.15 -1.23
CA PHE A 257 6.44 -22.86 -0.79
C PHE A 257 7.58 -23.04 0.21
N THR A 258 8.70 -22.37 -0.09
CA THR A 258 9.74 -22.08 0.90
C THR A 258 9.24 -20.98 1.85
N ALA A 259 9.79 -20.93 3.06
CA ALA A 259 9.38 -19.92 4.01
C ALA A 259 9.59 -18.46 3.54
N PRO A 260 10.72 -18.10 2.89
CA PRO A 260 10.88 -16.74 2.35
C PRO A 260 9.85 -16.42 1.27
N ALA A 261 9.53 -17.38 0.40
CA ALA A 261 8.51 -17.22 -0.62
C ALA A 261 7.12 -17.00 0.02
N LEU A 262 6.77 -17.79 1.03
CA LEU A 262 5.50 -17.64 1.74
C LEU A 262 5.41 -16.30 2.50
N ALA A 263 6.52 -15.85 3.10
CA ALA A 263 6.61 -14.54 3.74
C ALA A 263 6.37 -13.40 2.73
N ALA A 264 7.01 -13.47 1.56
CA ALA A 264 6.86 -12.51 0.48
C ALA A 264 5.42 -12.48 -0.08
N LEU A 265 4.79 -13.65 -0.20
CA LEU A 265 3.38 -13.76 -0.58
C LEU A 265 2.48 -13.07 0.45
N LEU A 266 2.59 -13.46 1.73
CA LEU A 266 1.79 -12.90 2.81
C LEU A 266 1.97 -11.40 2.93
N HIS A 267 3.20 -10.90 2.82
CA HIS A 267 3.49 -9.48 2.83
C HIS A 267 2.77 -8.74 1.70
N THR A 268 2.69 -9.34 0.52
CA THR A 268 1.96 -8.75 -0.61
C THR A 268 0.47 -8.64 -0.29
N PHE A 269 -0.17 -9.72 0.19
CA PHE A 269 -1.59 -9.68 0.55
C PHE A 269 -1.87 -8.72 1.72
N ALA A 270 -0.98 -8.68 2.71
CA ALA A 270 -1.08 -7.76 3.86
C ALA A 270 -0.95 -6.29 3.42
N ARG A 271 0.02 -5.98 2.55
CA ARG A 271 0.25 -4.63 2.03
C ARG A 271 -0.98 -4.07 1.31
N TRP A 272 -1.65 -4.90 0.53
CA TRP A 272 -2.86 -4.52 -0.20
C TRP A 272 -4.16 -4.74 0.58
N ARG A 273 -4.06 -5.22 1.84
CA ARG A 273 -5.20 -5.55 2.71
C ARG A 273 -6.27 -6.38 2.00
N LEU A 274 -5.82 -7.30 1.16
CA LEU A 274 -6.72 -8.17 0.41
C LEU A 274 -7.39 -9.14 1.36
N GLU A 275 -8.67 -9.40 1.13
CA GLU A 275 -9.41 -10.36 1.93
C GLU A 275 -8.77 -11.75 1.80
N PHE A 276 -8.41 -12.31 2.94
CA PHE A 276 -7.91 -13.68 3.05
C PHE A 276 -9.01 -14.50 3.72
N PRO A 277 -9.56 -15.56 3.09
CA PRO A 277 -10.55 -16.39 3.75
C PRO A 277 -9.94 -17.06 4.99
N PRO A 278 -10.69 -17.21 6.10
CA PRO A 278 -10.15 -17.78 7.33
C PRO A 278 -9.63 -19.22 7.14
N ARG A 279 -10.33 -20.01 6.29
CA ARG A 279 -9.89 -21.37 5.90
C ARG A 279 -8.53 -21.39 5.23
N ASP A 280 -8.30 -20.46 4.32
CA ASP A 280 -7.05 -20.37 3.58
C ASP A 280 -5.93 -19.93 4.52
N LEU A 281 -6.22 -18.97 5.41
CA LEU A 281 -5.26 -18.48 6.37
C LEU A 281 -4.83 -19.57 7.37
N LEU A 282 -5.78 -20.39 7.84
CA LEU A 282 -5.49 -21.55 8.68
C LEU A 282 -4.52 -22.53 8.01
N LYS A 283 -4.70 -22.81 6.72
CA LYS A 283 -3.76 -23.66 5.96
C LYS A 283 -2.37 -23.05 5.91
N VAL A 284 -2.28 -21.74 5.70
CA VAL A 284 -0.99 -21.01 5.70
C VAL A 284 -0.33 -21.07 7.08
N ILE A 285 -1.06 -20.79 8.15
CA ILE A 285 -0.55 -20.85 9.54
C ILE A 285 -0.03 -22.25 9.84
N ARG A 286 -0.80 -23.30 9.54
CA ARG A 286 -0.37 -24.70 9.72
C ARG A 286 0.91 -25.00 8.93
N ARG A 287 1.03 -24.52 7.69
CA ARG A 287 2.26 -24.68 6.89
C ARG A 287 3.45 -23.95 7.51
N LEU A 288 3.26 -22.74 8.03
CA LEU A 288 4.32 -22.01 8.73
C LEU A 288 4.78 -22.74 10.00
N THR A 289 3.86 -23.32 10.78
CA THR A 289 4.19 -24.16 11.94
C THR A 289 5.00 -25.40 11.52
N GLN A 290 4.63 -26.05 10.41
CA GLN A 290 5.39 -27.18 9.85
C GLN A 290 6.80 -26.77 9.43
N LEU A 291 6.95 -25.64 8.73
CA LEU A 291 8.26 -25.11 8.31
C LEU A 291 9.13 -24.70 9.51
N SER A 292 8.51 -24.24 10.60
CA SER A 292 9.22 -23.92 11.86
C SER A 292 9.72 -25.18 12.57
N SER A 293 8.87 -26.21 12.69
CA SER A 293 9.20 -27.45 13.39
C SER A 293 10.16 -28.36 12.64
N ALA A 294 10.10 -28.41 11.30
CA ALA A 294 11.00 -29.21 10.47
C ALA A 294 12.47 -28.77 10.57
N ALA A 295 12.73 -27.52 10.92
CA ALA A 295 14.09 -26.98 11.08
C ALA A 295 14.83 -27.54 12.31
N ALA A 296 14.12 -27.98 13.36
CA ALA A 296 14.73 -28.45 14.61
C ALA A 296 15.51 -29.77 14.46
N PRO A 297 14.95 -30.86 13.90
CA PRO A 297 15.68 -32.13 13.75
C PRO A 297 16.81 -32.06 12.71
N ALA A 298 16.64 -31.27 11.65
CA ALA A 298 17.68 -31.11 10.63
C ALA A 298 18.92 -30.37 11.17
N ALA A 299 18.73 -29.36 12.02
CA ALA A 299 19.83 -28.68 12.69
C ALA A 299 20.57 -29.61 13.68
N ALA A 300 19.84 -30.47 14.40
CA ALA A 300 20.44 -31.47 15.27
C ALA A 300 21.26 -32.53 14.50
N ALA A 301 20.72 -33.02 13.38
CA ALA A 301 21.42 -33.96 12.50
C ALA A 301 22.66 -33.34 11.85
N ALA A 302 22.57 -32.07 11.41
CA ALA A 302 23.72 -31.34 10.86
C ALA A 302 24.81 -31.07 11.90
N ALA A 303 24.46 -30.92 13.18
CA ALA A 303 25.45 -30.77 14.26
C ALA A 303 26.17 -32.08 14.58
N THR A 304 25.57 -33.24 14.28
CA THR A 304 26.19 -34.56 14.46
C THR A 304 26.89 -35.10 13.21
N ALA A 305 26.68 -34.48 12.04
CA ALA A 305 27.28 -34.93 10.79
C ALA A 305 28.76 -34.50 10.73
N ASP A 306 29.63 -35.49 10.57
CA ASP A 306 31.07 -35.31 10.52
C ASP A 306 31.47 -34.45 9.30
N PRO A 307 32.07 -33.26 9.48
CA PRO A 307 32.33 -32.32 8.39
C PRO A 307 33.27 -32.86 7.30
N ALA A 308 33.96 -33.97 7.56
CA ALA A 308 34.86 -34.63 6.62
C ALA A 308 34.14 -35.44 5.52
N ALA A 309 32.88 -35.85 5.72
CA ALA A 309 32.16 -36.71 4.78
C ALA A 309 31.41 -35.96 3.67
N ALA A 310 31.25 -34.64 3.76
CA ALA A 310 30.42 -33.84 2.84
C ALA A 310 31.15 -33.36 1.56
N ALA A 311 32.41 -33.73 1.36
CA ALA A 311 33.25 -33.19 0.28
C ALA A 311 33.09 -33.86 -1.09
N THR A 312 32.41 -35.00 -1.20
CA THR A 312 32.41 -35.80 -2.44
C THR A 312 31.14 -35.75 -3.29
N ASP A 313 30.05 -35.10 -2.83
CA ASP A 313 28.80 -35.04 -3.59
C ASP A 313 28.62 -33.71 -4.34
N VAL A 314 28.55 -33.83 -5.67
CA VAL A 314 28.41 -32.73 -6.63
C VAL A 314 27.11 -31.95 -6.35
N PRO A 315 27.15 -30.61 -6.23
CA PRO A 315 26.00 -29.80 -5.86
C PRO A 315 25.04 -29.66 -7.03
N TRP A 316 24.09 -30.58 -7.15
CA TRP A 316 22.92 -30.36 -7.99
C TRP A 316 22.06 -29.21 -7.41
N HIS A 317 21.50 -28.40 -8.31
CA HIS A 317 20.79 -27.14 -8.06
C HIS A 317 20.14 -27.00 -6.66
N PRO A 318 20.36 -25.87 -5.94
CA PRO A 318 19.88 -25.65 -4.56
C PRO A 318 18.34 -25.69 -4.39
N VAL A 319 17.59 -25.72 -5.50
CA VAL A 319 16.13 -25.82 -5.50
C VAL A 319 15.66 -27.26 -5.24
N PHE A 320 16.46 -28.27 -5.57
CA PHE A 320 16.09 -29.69 -5.43
C PHE A 320 16.82 -30.39 -4.30
N SER A 321 17.75 -29.73 -3.62
CA SER A 321 18.37 -30.32 -2.44
C SER A 321 17.38 -30.24 -1.26
N PRO A 322 16.91 -31.38 -0.71
CA PRO A 322 16.07 -31.38 0.48
C PRO A 322 16.75 -30.70 1.68
N ALA A 323 18.09 -30.58 1.67
CA ALA A 323 18.84 -29.86 2.68
C ALA A 323 18.64 -28.33 2.64
N ALA A 324 18.39 -27.74 1.47
CA ALA A 324 18.11 -26.30 1.35
C ALA A 324 16.72 -25.93 1.92
N ALA A 325 15.75 -26.86 1.83
CA ALA A 325 14.44 -26.70 2.45
C ALA A 325 14.49 -26.81 3.99
N ALA A 326 15.56 -27.39 4.53
CA ALA A 326 15.76 -27.58 5.96
C ALA A 326 16.58 -26.45 6.64
N ALA A 327 16.98 -25.42 5.87
CA ALA A 327 17.68 -24.27 6.44
C ALA A 327 16.82 -23.61 7.53
N ALA A 328 17.40 -23.40 8.70
CA ALA A 328 16.68 -22.83 9.83
C ALA A 328 16.05 -21.49 9.45
N LEU A 329 14.76 -21.36 9.76
CA LEU A 329 13.95 -20.18 9.47
C LEU A 329 14.59 -18.93 10.11
N ASP A 330 15.09 -18.00 9.28
CA ASP A 330 15.70 -16.76 9.76
C ASP A 330 14.69 -15.92 10.58
N ASN A 331 15.18 -15.28 11.64
CA ASN A 331 14.41 -14.39 12.50
C ASN A 331 13.75 -13.26 11.71
N MET A 332 14.41 -12.75 10.66
CA MET A 332 13.83 -11.72 9.80
C MET A 332 12.63 -12.22 9.00
N THR A 333 12.68 -13.47 8.54
CA THR A 333 11.54 -14.11 7.86
C THR A 333 10.40 -14.37 8.83
N ARG A 334 10.70 -14.84 10.05
CA ARG A 334 9.70 -15.01 11.13
C ARG A 334 8.95 -13.72 11.41
N LEU A 335 9.69 -12.64 11.68
CA LEU A 335 9.11 -11.32 11.96
C LEU A 335 8.27 -10.80 10.78
N SER A 336 8.75 -10.95 9.54
CA SER A 336 8.01 -10.53 8.34
C SER A 336 6.69 -11.28 8.17
N CYS A 337 6.68 -12.59 8.41
CA CYS A 337 5.47 -13.41 8.42
C CYS A 337 4.51 -12.99 9.54
N LEU A 338 4.99 -12.82 10.78
CA LEU A 338 4.14 -12.40 11.91
C LEU A 338 3.49 -11.04 11.66
N HIS A 339 4.27 -10.08 11.16
CA HIS A 339 3.75 -8.75 10.80
C HIS A 339 2.63 -8.87 9.76
N SER A 340 2.86 -9.65 8.70
CA SER A 340 1.89 -9.81 7.61
C SER A 340 0.63 -10.55 8.07
N LEU A 341 0.79 -11.59 8.91
CA LEU A 341 -0.32 -12.30 9.52
C LEU A 341 -1.15 -11.39 10.45
N GLY A 342 -0.51 -10.57 11.27
CA GLY A 342 -1.21 -9.62 12.15
C GLY A 342 -2.12 -8.66 11.37
N VAL A 343 -1.65 -8.16 10.22
CA VAL A 343 -2.45 -7.32 9.33
C VAL A 343 -3.62 -8.10 8.71
N LEU A 344 -3.38 -9.34 8.26
CA LEU A 344 -4.41 -10.18 7.64
C LEU A 344 -5.44 -10.73 8.63
N ILE A 345 -5.09 -10.85 9.92
CA ILE A 345 -5.96 -11.38 10.97
C ILE A 345 -6.90 -10.33 11.55
N ARG A 346 -6.51 -9.05 11.47
CA ARG A 346 -7.27 -7.92 12.02
C ARG A 346 -8.76 -7.89 11.65
N PRO A 347 -9.18 -8.19 10.40
CA PRO A 347 -10.60 -8.25 10.05
C PRO A 347 -11.38 -9.32 10.83
N PHE A 348 -10.75 -10.44 11.19
CA PHE A 348 -11.41 -11.51 11.96
C PHE A 348 -11.63 -11.12 13.41
N VAL A 349 -10.71 -10.38 14.00
CA VAL A 349 -10.86 -9.88 15.39
C VAL A 349 -12.06 -8.94 15.48
N ALA A 350 -12.22 -8.07 14.49
CA ALA A 350 -13.39 -7.20 14.40
C ALA A 350 -14.69 -8.00 14.21
N ALA A 351 -14.67 -9.03 13.36
CA ALA A 351 -15.82 -9.90 13.14
C ALA A 351 -16.19 -10.72 14.39
N ALA A 352 -15.20 -11.28 15.08
CA ALA A 352 -15.38 -12.04 16.32
C ALA A 352 -15.90 -11.16 17.46
N ALA A 353 -15.38 -9.93 17.59
CA ALA A 353 -15.87 -8.97 18.57
C ALA A 353 -17.33 -8.55 18.29
N ALA A 354 -17.68 -8.33 17.03
CA ALA A 354 -19.06 -8.03 16.63
C ALA A 354 -20.02 -9.20 16.93
N ALA A 355 -19.59 -10.44 16.66
CA ALA A 355 -20.35 -11.64 16.98
C ALA A 355 -20.54 -11.81 18.50
N ALA A 356 -19.49 -11.57 19.29
CA ALA A 356 -19.54 -11.66 20.75
C ALA A 356 -20.44 -10.58 21.38
N ALA A 357 -20.53 -9.40 20.78
CA ALA A 357 -21.38 -8.31 21.26
C ALA A 357 -22.88 -8.53 20.98
N GLY A 358 -23.27 -9.62 20.32
CA GLY A 358 -24.66 -9.87 19.92
C GLY A 358 -25.24 -8.80 18.98
N ALA A 359 -24.37 -7.93 18.44
CA ALA A 359 -24.79 -6.85 17.57
C ALA A 359 -25.11 -7.44 16.19
N THR A 360 -26.37 -7.32 15.76
CA THR A 360 -26.75 -7.51 14.35
C THR A 360 -26.01 -6.47 13.53
N ALA A 361 -24.87 -6.87 12.95
CA ALA A 361 -24.01 -5.98 12.19
C ALA A 361 -24.81 -5.28 11.07
N PRO A 362 -24.63 -3.97 10.85
CA PRO A 362 -25.23 -3.32 9.70
C PRO A 362 -24.76 -4.02 8.43
N ALA A 363 -25.71 -4.39 7.56
CA ALA A 363 -25.44 -5.11 6.33
C ALA A 363 -24.32 -4.42 5.54
N ARG A 364 -23.20 -5.14 5.32
CA ARG A 364 -22.20 -4.74 4.33
C ARG A 364 -22.86 -4.80 2.96
N VAL A 365 -23.37 -3.67 2.50
CA VAL A 365 -23.52 -3.44 1.06
C VAL A 365 -22.11 -3.50 0.49
N ASN A 366 -21.94 -4.30 -0.57
CA ASN A 366 -20.71 -4.46 -1.34
C ASN A 366 -20.33 -3.13 -2.04
N SER A 367 -20.02 -2.10 -1.25
CA SER A 367 -19.46 -0.84 -1.68
C SER A 367 -17.95 -1.01 -1.77
N CYS A 368 -17.51 -1.76 -2.77
CA CYS A 368 -16.24 -1.42 -3.40
C CYS A 368 -16.46 -0.01 -3.97
N ASN A 369 -15.98 1.03 -3.28
CA ASN A 369 -15.80 2.44 -3.71
C ASN A 369 -16.39 3.46 -2.71
N ALA A 370 -15.76 3.60 -1.55
CA ALA A 370 -15.45 4.90 -0.94
C ALA A 370 -14.79 4.63 0.42
N GLU A 371 -13.71 5.32 0.73
CA GLU A 371 -13.18 5.44 2.10
C GLU A 371 -12.31 4.32 2.68
N ALA A 372 -11.56 3.61 1.83
CA ALA A 372 -10.34 2.92 2.27
C ALA A 372 -9.17 3.20 1.31
N ALA A 373 -8.87 4.49 1.09
CA ALA A 373 -7.64 4.88 0.41
C ALA A 373 -6.45 4.73 1.37
N PRO A 374 -5.45 3.87 1.10
CA PRO A 374 -4.24 3.84 1.88
C PRO A 374 -3.30 4.96 1.38
N TRP A 375 -3.14 6.00 2.21
CA TRP A 375 -2.03 6.96 2.20
C TRP A 375 -1.76 7.73 0.89
N GLY A 376 -2.16 9.01 0.89
CA GLY A 376 -1.29 10.09 0.42
C GLY A 376 -1.09 10.29 -1.08
N ALA A 377 -2.16 10.51 -1.84
CA ALA A 377 -2.11 11.33 -3.05
C ALA A 377 -3.47 12.02 -3.22
N ALA A 378 -3.59 13.23 -2.65
CA ALA A 378 -4.70 14.11 -2.96
C ALA A 378 -4.51 14.63 -4.39
N CYS A 379 -4.98 13.85 -5.38
CA CYS A 379 -5.13 14.37 -6.74
C CYS A 379 -6.34 15.32 -6.72
N GLY A 380 -6.05 16.63 -6.78
CA GLY A 380 -7.06 17.67 -6.93
C GLY A 380 -7.80 17.49 -8.26
N GLY A 381 -8.99 16.89 -8.20
CA GLY A 381 -9.91 16.82 -9.33
C GLY A 381 -10.77 18.07 -9.39
N HIS A 382 -10.55 18.91 -10.40
CA HIS A 382 -11.51 19.94 -10.80
C HIS A 382 -12.82 19.26 -11.23
N ARG A 383 -13.88 19.45 -10.44
CA ARG A 383 -15.26 19.21 -10.88
C ARG A 383 -15.66 20.32 -11.85
N GLN A 384 -15.83 20.01 -13.13
CA GLN A 384 -16.77 20.75 -13.96
C GLN A 384 -18.14 20.07 -13.91
N PRO A 385 -19.24 20.83 -13.79
CA PRO A 385 -20.59 20.27 -13.88
C PRO A 385 -21.02 20.23 -15.35
N SER A 386 -21.28 19.05 -15.91
CA SER A 386 -22.09 18.92 -17.12
C SER A 386 -23.47 18.38 -16.75
N ALA A 387 -24.46 19.26 -16.82
CA ALA A 387 -25.87 18.99 -16.59
C ALA A 387 -26.50 18.31 -17.82
N ALA A 388 -26.09 17.08 -18.14
CA ALA A 388 -26.65 16.35 -19.29
C ALA A 388 -26.78 14.83 -19.12
N ALA A 389 -26.57 14.27 -17.92
CA ALA A 389 -26.64 12.82 -17.68
C ALA A 389 -27.72 12.37 -16.69
N ALA A 390 -28.74 13.21 -16.43
CA ALA A 390 -29.80 12.93 -15.44
C ALA A 390 -31.14 12.46 -16.04
N ALA A 391 -31.26 12.28 -17.36
CA ALA A 391 -32.55 12.02 -18.02
C ALA A 391 -32.75 10.59 -18.57
N ALA A 392 -31.81 9.66 -18.37
CA ALA A 392 -31.89 8.32 -18.99
C ALA A 392 -32.16 7.16 -18.01
N ALA A 393 -32.50 7.44 -16.73
CA ALA A 393 -32.69 6.40 -15.70
C ALA A 393 -34.13 6.29 -15.17
N THR A 394 -35.10 6.99 -15.76
CA THR A 394 -36.49 7.10 -15.26
C THR A 394 -37.53 6.52 -16.22
N ALA A 395 -37.26 5.34 -16.81
CA ALA A 395 -38.22 4.66 -17.69
C ALA A 395 -38.31 3.13 -17.49
N ALA A 396 -37.97 2.61 -16.30
CA ALA A 396 -38.05 1.17 -16.02
C ALA A 396 -38.60 0.81 -14.63
N VAL A 397 -39.48 1.64 -14.05
CA VAL A 397 -40.17 1.31 -12.78
C VAL A 397 -41.64 1.72 -12.86
N ALA A 398 -42.42 1.00 -13.67
CA ALA A 398 -43.88 1.11 -13.66
C ALA A 398 -44.51 -0.25 -14.01
N ALA A 399 -44.38 -1.22 -13.10
CA ALA A 399 -45.30 -2.36 -13.01
C ALA A 399 -45.20 -3.03 -11.62
N GLY A 400 -46.24 -2.83 -10.80
CA GLY A 400 -46.70 -3.76 -9.76
C GLY A 400 -45.82 -3.94 -8.51
N ARG A 401 -46.13 -3.22 -7.43
CA ARG A 401 -45.67 -3.56 -6.07
C ARG A 401 -46.82 -3.45 -5.08
N GLU A 402 -47.39 -4.59 -4.71
CA GLU A 402 -48.06 -4.76 -3.42
C GLU A 402 -47.06 -5.34 -2.40
N GLY A 403 -47.35 -5.10 -1.12
CA GLY A 403 -46.38 -4.96 -0.05
C GLY A 403 -45.62 -6.22 0.38
N SER A 404 -44.34 -6.02 0.72
CA SER A 404 -43.60 -6.87 1.66
C SER A 404 -42.41 -6.08 2.21
N THR A 405 -42.40 -5.86 3.51
CA THR A 405 -41.26 -5.38 4.30
C THR A 405 -40.21 -6.48 4.37
N GLN A 406 -39.49 -6.67 3.27
CA GLN A 406 -38.39 -7.62 3.21
C GLN A 406 -37.15 -6.98 3.84
N TYR A 407 -36.91 -7.29 5.11
CA TYR A 407 -35.58 -7.16 5.70
C TYR A 407 -34.61 -7.92 4.80
N VAL A 408 -33.65 -7.21 4.20
CA VAL A 408 -32.58 -7.81 3.41
C VAL A 408 -31.75 -8.69 4.36
N ARG A 409 -32.06 -9.98 4.36
CA ARG A 409 -31.35 -11.03 5.10
C ARG A 409 -29.89 -11.00 4.64
N LEU A 410 -28.96 -10.67 5.54
CA LEU A 410 -27.53 -10.81 5.27
C LEU A 410 -27.24 -12.21 4.71
N PRO A 411 -26.29 -12.36 3.77
CA PRO A 411 -25.95 -13.67 3.24
C PRO A 411 -25.51 -14.59 4.38
N ALA A 412 -26.17 -15.75 4.52
CA ALA A 412 -25.89 -16.77 5.53
C ALA A 412 -24.40 -17.21 5.57
N ALA A 413 -23.64 -16.96 4.50
CA ALA A 413 -22.21 -17.20 4.41
C ALA A 413 -21.39 -16.43 5.47
N ALA A 414 -21.81 -15.23 5.89
CA ALA A 414 -21.08 -14.46 6.90
C ALA A 414 -21.19 -15.07 8.30
N ALA A 415 -22.33 -15.68 8.64
CA ALA A 415 -22.54 -16.35 9.92
C ALA A 415 -21.79 -17.69 10.01
N ALA A 416 -21.71 -18.44 8.90
CA ALA A 416 -20.98 -19.70 8.83
C ALA A 416 -19.45 -19.55 8.94
N ALA A 417 -18.90 -18.37 8.61
CA ALA A 417 -17.47 -18.09 8.67
C ALA A 417 -16.95 -17.76 10.08
N ALA A 418 -17.84 -17.49 11.06
CA ALA A 418 -17.47 -17.09 12.41
C ALA A 418 -16.61 -18.11 13.19
N PRO A 419 -16.93 -19.43 13.23
CA PRO A 419 -16.11 -20.40 13.96
C PRO A 419 -14.71 -20.55 13.34
N GLU A 420 -14.61 -20.50 12.03
CA GLU A 420 -13.33 -20.62 11.31
C GLU A 420 -12.45 -19.39 11.50
N ALA A 421 -13.07 -18.20 11.58
CA ALA A 421 -12.36 -16.97 11.91
C ALA A 421 -11.81 -17.01 13.35
N ALA A 422 -12.55 -17.59 14.29
CA ALA A 422 -12.07 -17.79 15.67
C ALA A 422 -10.93 -18.82 15.74
N GLU A 423 -11.02 -19.93 15.01
CA GLU A 423 -9.94 -20.92 14.92
C GLU A 423 -8.68 -20.30 14.28
N ALA A 424 -8.84 -19.52 13.20
CA ALA A 424 -7.73 -18.83 12.54
C ALA A 424 -7.03 -17.84 13.48
N LEU A 425 -7.81 -17.10 14.28
CA LEU A 425 -7.29 -16.20 15.29
C LEU A 425 -6.48 -16.95 16.36
N ALA A 426 -7.06 -18.01 16.96
CA ALA A 426 -6.39 -18.81 17.98
C ALA A 426 -5.11 -19.50 17.47
N ALA A 427 -5.13 -20.01 16.24
CA ALA A 427 -3.94 -20.60 15.61
C ALA A 427 -2.86 -19.53 15.33
N GLY A 428 -3.28 -18.32 14.93
CA GLY A 428 -2.38 -17.18 14.76
C GLY A 428 -1.73 -16.73 16.07
N ASP A 429 -2.51 -16.69 17.15
CA ASP A 429 -2.03 -16.39 18.52
C ASP A 429 -0.97 -17.39 18.99
N ALA A 430 -1.24 -18.69 18.80
CA ALA A 430 -0.31 -19.75 19.17
C ALA A 430 1.01 -19.65 18.38
N LEU A 431 0.94 -19.46 17.06
CA LEU A 431 2.12 -19.28 16.21
C LEU A 431 2.91 -18.03 16.62
N PHE A 432 2.21 -16.93 16.92
CA PHE A 432 2.83 -15.68 17.36
C PHE A 432 3.60 -15.87 18.67
N GLY A 433 3.00 -16.53 19.67
CA GLY A 433 3.68 -16.83 20.94
C GLY A 433 4.95 -17.64 20.73
N GLU A 434 4.87 -18.76 20.00
CA GLU A 434 6.01 -19.65 19.73
C GLU A 434 7.15 -18.92 19.01
N TRP A 435 6.82 -18.15 17.97
CA TRP A 435 7.83 -17.48 17.14
C TRP A 435 8.42 -16.27 17.83
N MET A 436 7.64 -15.51 18.60
CA MET A 436 8.15 -14.38 19.37
C MET A 436 9.09 -14.85 20.48
N ASP A 437 8.75 -15.92 21.19
CA ASP A 437 9.64 -16.51 22.19
C ASP A 437 10.97 -16.94 21.55
N PHE A 438 10.91 -17.63 20.40
CA PHE A 438 12.12 -18.01 19.66
C PHE A 438 12.97 -16.80 19.25
N VAL A 439 12.36 -15.76 18.67
CA VAL A 439 13.08 -14.56 18.24
C VAL A 439 13.71 -13.84 19.43
N LEU A 440 13.00 -13.72 20.55
CA LEU A 440 13.51 -13.08 21.77
C LEU A 440 14.66 -13.88 22.40
N ILE A 441 14.56 -15.20 22.46
CA ILE A 441 15.63 -16.08 22.94
C ILE A 441 16.86 -15.96 22.02
N SER A 442 16.66 -16.00 20.70
CA SER A 442 17.74 -15.85 19.72
C SER A 442 18.44 -14.49 19.84
N TYR A 443 17.67 -13.42 20.03
CA TYR A 443 18.22 -12.09 20.20
C TYR A 443 18.96 -11.92 21.53
N ALA A 444 18.43 -12.49 22.62
CA ALA A 444 19.11 -12.51 23.91
C ALA A 444 20.46 -13.27 23.83
N ALA A 445 20.49 -14.40 23.13
CA ALA A 445 21.71 -15.15 22.87
C ALA A 445 22.72 -14.34 22.04
N GLN A 446 22.26 -13.62 21.00
CA GLN A 446 23.12 -12.72 20.21
C GLN A 446 23.68 -11.57 21.05
N ILE A 447 22.88 -10.95 21.93
CA ILE A 447 23.34 -9.90 22.84
C ILE A 447 24.41 -10.46 23.79
N ASN A 448 24.18 -11.64 24.37
CA ASN A 448 25.14 -12.25 25.29
C ASN A 448 26.46 -12.61 24.59
N LYS A 449 26.39 -13.19 23.38
CA LYS A 449 27.56 -13.46 22.54
C LYS A 449 28.31 -12.17 22.18
N ALA A 450 27.58 -11.10 21.86
CA ALA A 450 28.19 -9.80 21.60
C ALA A 450 28.88 -9.23 22.86
N LYS A 451 28.30 -9.40 24.05
CA LYS A 451 28.94 -9.00 25.32
C LYS A 451 30.23 -9.79 25.59
N GLU A 452 30.25 -11.09 25.33
CA GLU A 452 31.46 -11.92 25.46
C GLU A 452 32.58 -11.47 24.51
N ILE A 453 32.26 -11.22 23.24
CA ILE A 453 33.23 -10.70 22.27
C ILE A 453 33.73 -9.31 22.70
N ASN A 454 32.83 -8.49 23.25
CA ASN A 454 33.14 -7.13 23.68
C ASN A 454 34.03 -7.06 24.92
N ASN A 455 33.91 -8.02 25.84
CA ASN A 455 34.84 -8.15 26.97
C ASN A 455 36.27 -8.49 26.51
N ASN A 456 36.43 -9.09 25.33
CA ASN A 456 37.72 -9.50 24.78
C ASN A 456 38.35 -8.47 23.82
N ARG A 457 37.57 -7.52 23.28
CA ARG A 457 38.03 -6.52 22.31
C ARG A 457 37.76 -5.12 22.81
N GLY A 458 38.68 -4.60 23.61
CA GLY A 458 38.70 -3.19 23.99
C GLY A 458 38.62 -2.28 22.76
N GLN A 459 37.68 -1.32 22.80
CA GLN A 459 37.59 -0.09 22.02
C GLN A 459 37.13 -0.07 20.54
N GLN A 460 37.04 -1.15 19.77
CA GLN A 460 36.54 -1.08 18.37
C GLN A 460 35.00 -1.05 18.20
N GLN A 461 34.22 -0.72 19.23
CA GLN A 461 32.81 -1.11 19.37
C GLN A 461 31.72 -0.17 18.82
N GLN A 462 32.00 1.10 18.50
CA GLN A 462 30.92 2.06 18.22
C GLN A 462 30.27 1.93 16.83
N GLN A 463 31.00 1.49 15.80
CA GLN A 463 30.42 1.35 14.45
C GLN A 463 29.56 0.09 14.26
N GLN A 464 29.75 -0.95 15.08
CA GLN A 464 29.01 -2.21 14.93
C GLN A 464 27.62 -2.17 15.60
N GLN A 465 27.40 -1.30 16.60
CA GLN A 465 26.10 -1.15 17.26
C GLN A 465 25.02 -0.53 16.35
N GLN A 466 25.38 0.37 15.42
CA GLN A 466 24.41 0.97 14.49
C GLN A 466 23.81 -0.03 13.49
N LYS A 467 24.58 -1.07 13.10
CA LYS A 467 24.08 -2.11 12.18
C LYS A 467 23.02 -3.02 12.80
N ASN A 468 22.86 -3.01 14.13
CA ASN A 468 21.95 -3.90 14.85
C ASN A 468 20.59 -3.26 15.24
N ILE A 469 20.29 -2.04 14.76
CA ILE A 469 19.03 -1.35 15.10
C ILE A 469 17.84 -1.87 14.25
N GLN A 470 18.10 -2.35 13.02
CA GLN A 470 17.02 -2.80 12.13
C GLN A 470 16.17 -3.95 12.69
N PRO A 471 16.75 -5.03 13.28
CA PRO A 471 15.96 -6.10 13.87
C PRO A 471 15.04 -5.61 15.00
N LEU A 472 15.51 -4.66 15.82
CA LEU A 472 14.72 -4.08 16.91
C LEU A 472 13.55 -3.23 16.40
N LEU A 473 13.78 -2.40 15.37
CA LEU A 473 12.72 -1.62 14.75
C LEU A 473 11.66 -2.53 14.12
N ARG A 474 12.07 -3.59 13.42
CA ARG A 474 11.14 -4.59 12.89
C ARG A 474 10.39 -5.31 13.99
N LEU A 475 11.05 -5.64 15.11
CA LEU A 475 10.38 -6.27 16.25
C LEU A 475 9.32 -5.32 16.85
N ALA A 476 9.64 -4.03 17.00
CA ALA A 476 8.69 -3.01 17.44
C ALA A 476 7.48 -2.91 16.50
N GLU A 477 7.73 -2.84 15.20
CA GLU A 477 6.70 -2.75 14.16
C GLU A 477 5.84 -4.03 14.13
N THR A 478 6.46 -5.19 14.28
CA THR A 478 5.75 -6.47 14.37
C THR A 478 4.84 -6.48 15.59
N LEU A 479 5.34 -6.09 16.75
CA LEU A 479 4.54 -5.99 17.98
C LEU A 479 3.40 -4.98 17.85
N ALA A 480 3.63 -3.83 17.19
CA ALA A 480 2.59 -2.83 16.97
C ALA A 480 1.47 -3.34 16.04
N ASN A 481 1.82 -4.07 14.99
CA ASN A 481 0.85 -4.60 14.03
C ASN A 481 0.17 -5.91 14.51
N CYS A 482 0.79 -6.62 15.45
CA CYS A 482 0.23 -7.78 16.14
C CYS A 482 -0.60 -7.40 17.39
N THR A 483 -0.80 -6.12 17.67
CA THR A 483 -1.72 -5.67 18.74
C THR A 483 -3.16 -6.19 18.67
N PRO A 484 -3.78 -6.55 17.53
CA PRO A 484 -5.15 -7.09 17.55
C PRO A 484 -5.26 -8.50 18.16
N PHE A 485 -4.15 -9.22 18.36
CA PHE A 485 -4.09 -10.43 19.19
C PHE A 485 -4.31 -10.13 20.69
N VAL A 486 -4.33 -8.85 21.07
CA VAL A 486 -4.65 -8.39 22.42
C VAL A 486 -6.09 -7.87 22.41
N HIS A 487 -7.04 -8.74 22.74
CA HIS A 487 -8.45 -8.38 22.86
C HIS A 487 -8.63 -7.14 23.77
N PRO A 488 -9.29 -6.06 23.31
CA PRO A 488 -9.52 -4.87 24.14
C PRO A 488 -10.62 -5.03 25.20
N GLY A 489 -11.25 -6.21 25.32
CA GLY A 489 -12.44 -6.42 26.17
C GLY A 489 -12.44 -7.66 27.07
N VAL A 490 -11.36 -8.44 27.11
CA VAL A 490 -11.22 -9.58 28.05
C VAL A 490 -10.12 -9.21 29.05
N ALA A 491 -10.34 -9.49 30.34
CA ALA A 491 -9.33 -9.31 31.39
C ALA A 491 -8.00 -9.94 30.93
N THR A 492 -7.08 -9.06 30.55
CA THR A 492 -5.85 -9.39 29.84
C THR A 492 -5.06 -10.46 30.57
N ASP A 493 -4.59 -11.48 29.85
CA ASP A 493 -3.60 -12.42 30.37
C ASP A 493 -2.42 -11.60 30.97
N PRO A 494 -2.13 -11.75 32.29
CA PRO A 494 -1.06 -11.04 32.96
C PRO A 494 0.30 -11.19 32.27
N ARG A 495 0.51 -12.27 31.51
CA ARG A 495 1.76 -12.55 30.78
C ARG A 495 1.96 -11.60 29.60
N ILE A 496 0.90 -11.30 28.85
CA ILE A 496 0.95 -10.37 27.70
C ILE A 496 1.15 -8.93 28.17
N HIS A 497 0.50 -8.55 29.28
CA HIS A 497 0.71 -7.25 29.90
C HIS A 497 2.14 -7.09 30.45
N LYS A 498 2.70 -8.18 31.01
CA LYS A 498 4.12 -8.25 31.40
C LYS A 498 5.05 -8.11 30.20
N LEU A 499 4.76 -8.75 29.06
CA LEU A 499 5.57 -8.63 27.85
C LEU A 499 5.51 -7.22 27.26
N LYS A 500 4.31 -6.62 27.13
CA LYS A 500 4.14 -5.23 26.68
C LYS A 500 4.86 -4.25 27.60
N ARG A 501 4.75 -4.41 28.93
CA ARG A 501 5.51 -3.61 29.89
C ARG A 501 7.01 -3.83 29.75
N LYS A 502 7.49 -5.07 29.56
CA LYS A 502 8.92 -5.35 29.35
C LYS A 502 9.46 -4.74 28.05
N VAL A 503 8.70 -4.79 26.97
CA VAL A 503 9.09 -4.19 25.69
C VAL A 503 9.10 -2.67 25.78
N LEU A 504 8.03 -2.06 26.32
CA LEU A 504 7.98 -0.61 26.54
C LEU A 504 9.08 -0.16 27.51
N PHE A 505 9.37 -0.95 28.55
CA PHE A 505 10.46 -0.70 29.48
C PHE A 505 11.83 -0.87 28.81
N MET A 506 12.02 -1.83 27.90
CA MET A 506 13.22 -1.95 27.09
C MET A 506 13.40 -0.75 26.15
N PHE A 507 12.34 -0.28 25.51
CA PHE A 507 12.36 0.96 24.72
C PHE A 507 12.68 2.18 25.57
N GLN A 508 12.12 2.26 26.78
CA GLN A 508 12.40 3.32 27.73
C GLN A 508 13.86 3.29 28.21
N LEU A 509 14.37 2.13 28.64
CA LEU A 509 15.77 1.93 29.00
C LEU A 509 16.74 2.25 27.86
N TRP A 510 16.35 1.93 26.63
CA TRP A 510 17.15 2.22 25.45
C TRP A 510 17.14 3.72 25.13
N HIS A 511 15.98 4.37 25.22
CA HIS A 511 15.86 5.83 25.13
C HIS A 511 16.68 6.51 26.23
N ASP A 512 16.62 6.04 27.46
CA ASP A 512 17.33 6.63 28.59
C ASP A 512 18.84 6.37 28.49
N SER A 513 19.27 5.18 28.04
CA SER A 513 20.68 4.92 27.71
C SER A 513 21.17 5.79 26.56
N PHE A 514 20.33 6.01 25.54
CA PHE A 514 20.63 6.91 24.43
C PHE A 514 20.79 8.35 24.96
N VAL A 515 19.85 8.83 25.78
CA VAL A 515 19.90 10.17 26.40
C VAL A 515 21.10 10.33 27.33
N LEU A 516 21.48 9.30 28.09
CA LEU A 516 22.69 9.31 28.93
C LEU A 516 23.99 9.37 28.10
N GLN A 517 23.97 8.95 26.83
CA GLN A 517 25.09 9.12 25.90
C GLN A 517 25.13 10.50 25.23
N GLN A 518 24.21 11.42 25.56
CA GLN A 518 24.15 12.76 24.98
C GLN A 518 25.47 13.54 25.13
N GLU A 519 26.18 13.38 26.25
CA GLU A 519 27.46 14.06 26.47
C GLU A 519 28.59 13.55 25.57
N ARG A 520 28.51 12.30 25.11
CA ARG A 520 29.55 11.68 24.28
C ARG A 520 29.38 11.96 22.78
N CYS A 521 28.18 12.33 22.34
CA CYS A 521 27.86 12.57 20.93
C CYS A 521 26.89 13.75 20.72
N PRO A 522 27.29 14.99 21.07
CA PRO A 522 26.40 16.16 21.04
C PRO A 522 25.89 16.49 19.62
N ALA A 523 26.68 16.22 18.57
CA ALA A 523 26.31 16.50 17.18
C ALA A 523 25.12 15.65 16.68
N ILE A 524 25.08 14.36 17.04
CA ILE A 524 23.98 13.45 16.69
C ILE A 524 22.71 13.86 17.43
N PHE A 525 22.83 14.24 18.70
CA PHE A 525 21.71 14.74 19.50
C PHE A 525 21.16 16.07 19.02
N ALA A 526 22.01 16.98 18.52
CA ALA A 526 21.57 18.21 17.88
C ALA A 526 20.77 17.92 16.60
N MET A 527 21.18 16.93 15.80
CA MET A 527 20.45 16.48 14.61
C MET A 527 19.12 15.79 14.99
N TYR A 528 19.11 14.94 16.01
CA TYR A 528 17.91 14.29 16.54
C TYR A 528 16.91 15.32 17.09
N ARG A 529 17.35 16.34 17.82
CA ARG A 529 16.50 17.46 18.27
C ARG A 529 15.91 18.23 17.09
N LYS A 530 16.70 18.49 16.03
CA LYS A 530 16.22 19.12 14.80
C LYS A 530 15.19 18.25 14.05
N LEU A 531 15.33 16.93 14.05
CA LEU A 531 14.36 16.02 13.45
C LEU A 531 13.08 15.93 14.29
N ARG A 532 13.20 15.91 15.62
CA ARG A 532 12.06 15.91 16.54
C ARG A 532 11.28 17.22 16.47
N SER A 533 11.93 18.37 16.41
CA SER A 533 11.24 19.66 16.26
C SER A 533 10.50 19.76 14.92
N LYS A 534 11.08 19.21 13.83
CA LYS A 534 10.41 19.09 12.54
C LYS A 534 9.23 18.11 12.56
N ALA A 535 9.35 16.98 13.25
CA ALA A 535 8.28 15.99 13.37
C ALA A 535 7.11 16.51 14.23
N VAL A 536 7.39 17.25 15.31
CA VAL A 536 6.36 17.90 16.14
C VAL A 536 5.65 19.00 15.34
N ALA A 537 6.39 19.78 14.54
CA ALA A 537 5.78 20.76 13.64
C ALA A 537 4.89 20.10 12.57
N ALA A 538 5.34 18.99 11.97
CA ALA A 538 4.54 18.24 11.00
C ALA A 538 3.29 17.59 11.63
N ALA A 539 3.39 17.10 12.86
CA ALA A 539 2.25 16.55 13.62
C ALA A 539 1.23 17.63 13.99
N ALA A 540 1.69 18.85 14.34
CA ALA A 540 0.81 19.99 14.61
C ALA A 540 0.07 20.45 13.35
N VAL A 541 0.74 20.48 12.19
CA VAL A 541 0.11 20.78 10.90
C VAL A 541 -0.88 19.68 10.49
N GLY A 542 -0.56 18.40 10.75
CA GLY A 542 -1.47 17.29 10.54
C GLY A 542 -2.70 17.33 11.44
N ALA A 543 -2.55 17.70 12.72
CA ALA A 543 -3.65 17.88 13.65
C ALA A 543 -4.55 19.07 13.26
N ALA A 544 -3.96 20.18 12.78
CA ALA A 544 -4.71 21.32 12.26
C ALA A 544 -5.48 20.96 10.98
N ALA A 545 -4.88 20.18 10.08
CA ALA A 545 -5.53 19.68 8.87
C ALA A 545 -6.67 18.68 9.18
N ALA A 546 -6.48 17.82 10.19
CA ALA A 546 -7.52 16.91 10.66
C ALA A 546 -8.68 17.63 11.36
N ALA A 547 -8.39 18.71 12.11
CA ALA A 547 -9.42 19.57 12.68
C ALA A 547 -10.20 20.32 11.60
N ALA A 548 -9.51 20.81 10.54
CA ALA A 548 -10.14 21.45 9.40
C ALA A 548 -11.01 20.48 8.57
N SER A 549 -10.57 19.24 8.38
CA SER A 549 -11.37 18.21 7.68
C SER A 549 -12.57 17.75 8.51
N ALA A 550 -12.43 17.65 9.83
CA ALA A 550 -13.55 17.39 10.74
C ALA A 550 -14.58 18.52 10.73
N ALA A 551 -14.14 19.78 10.69
CA ALA A 551 -15.01 20.94 10.55
C ALA A 551 -15.74 20.97 9.18
N ALA A 552 -15.06 20.59 8.10
CA ALA A 552 -15.66 20.47 6.76
C ALA A 552 -16.66 19.29 6.66
N ALA A 553 -16.39 18.18 7.35
CA ALA A 553 -17.33 17.06 7.45
C ALA A 553 -18.58 17.44 8.27
N ALA A 554 -18.40 18.19 9.36
CA ALA A 554 -19.50 18.71 10.16
C ALA A 554 -20.38 19.72 9.37
N SER A 555 -19.77 20.60 8.57
CA SER A 555 -20.53 21.53 7.71
C SER A 555 -21.24 20.83 6.56
N ALA A 556 -20.65 19.78 5.97
CA ALA A 556 -21.31 18.95 4.96
C ALA A 556 -22.49 18.15 5.55
N ALA A 557 -22.36 17.63 6.77
CA ALA A 557 -23.44 16.95 7.48
C ALA A 557 -24.59 17.93 7.83
N ALA A 558 -24.26 19.17 8.22
CA ALA A 558 -25.24 20.22 8.46
C ALA A 558 -25.95 20.68 7.17
N ALA A 559 -25.24 20.72 6.04
CA ALA A 559 -25.84 21.02 4.73
C ALA A 559 -26.77 19.90 4.26
N ALA A 560 -26.39 18.63 4.50
CA ALA A 560 -27.22 17.47 4.19
C ALA A 560 -28.48 17.40 5.06
N SER A 561 -28.39 17.74 6.35
CA SER A 561 -29.55 17.81 7.23
C SER A 561 -30.46 18.99 6.89
N ALA A 562 -29.91 20.14 6.48
CA ALA A 562 -30.69 21.27 5.97
C ALA A 562 -31.42 20.92 4.67
N ALA A 563 -30.76 20.23 3.72
CA ALA A 563 -31.39 19.76 2.49
C ALA A 563 -32.49 18.73 2.75
N ALA A 564 -32.28 17.82 3.73
CA ALA A 564 -33.30 16.87 4.16
C ALA A 564 -34.50 17.57 4.84
N ALA A 565 -34.26 18.62 5.62
CA ALA A 565 -35.31 19.43 6.22
C ALA A 565 -36.12 20.21 5.18
N VAL A 566 -35.46 20.76 4.14
CA VAL A 566 -36.14 21.43 3.01
C VAL A 566 -36.94 20.42 2.19
N GLY A 567 -36.40 19.22 1.96
CA GLY A 567 -37.12 18.12 1.31
C GLY A 567 -38.35 17.67 2.12
N ALA A 568 -38.22 17.53 3.44
CA ALA A 568 -39.33 17.20 4.33
C ALA A 568 -40.39 18.31 4.34
N ALA A 569 -39.98 19.58 4.37
CA ALA A 569 -40.89 20.72 4.28
C ALA A 569 -41.64 20.77 2.94
N ALA A 570 -40.98 20.43 1.82
CA ALA A 570 -41.60 20.35 0.51
C ALA A 570 -42.59 19.17 0.40
N VAL A 571 -42.30 18.04 1.05
CA VAL A 571 -43.23 16.89 1.14
C VAL A 571 -44.44 17.23 2.02
N VAL A 572 -44.24 17.97 3.12
CA VAL A 572 -45.34 18.44 3.96
C VAL A 572 -46.17 19.51 3.25
N ALA A 573 -45.55 20.40 2.47
CA ALA A 573 -46.25 21.40 1.67
C ALA A 573 -47.07 20.78 0.52
N SER A 574 -46.54 19.75 -0.14
CA SER A 574 -47.26 19.00 -1.18
C SER A 574 -48.36 18.09 -0.59
N ALA A 575 -48.15 17.53 0.60
CA ALA A 575 -49.19 16.82 1.34
C ALA A 575 -50.29 17.78 1.83
N ALA A 576 -49.96 18.99 2.28
CA ALA A 576 -50.94 20.00 2.65
C ALA A 576 -51.73 20.51 1.43
N ALA A 577 -51.11 20.62 0.26
CA ALA A 577 -51.79 20.94 -0.99
C ALA A 577 -52.74 19.81 -1.44
N ALA A 578 -52.36 18.55 -1.22
CA ALA A 578 -53.22 17.40 -1.50
C ALA A 578 -54.39 17.27 -0.51
N VAL A 579 -54.19 17.64 0.76
CA VAL A 579 -55.26 17.66 1.78
C VAL A 579 -56.19 18.86 1.60
N GLY A 580 -55.69 19.99 1.06
CA GLY A 580 -56.51 21.15 0.66
C GLY A 580 -57.46 20.87 -0.51
N ALA A 581 -57.24 19.80 -1.28
CA ALA A 581 -58.14 19.35 -2.35
C ALA A 581 -59.15 18.28 -1.89
N ALA A 582 -59.06 17.80 -0.65
CA ALA A 582 -59.83 16.64 -0.17
C ALA A 582 -60.55 16.86 1.19
N ALA A 583 -60.67 18.10 1.67
CA ALA A 583 -61.33 18.40 2.94
C ALA A 583 -62.43 19.47 2.81
N VAL A 584 -63.54 19.10 2.15
CA VAL A 584 -64.87 19.48 2.64
C VAL A 584 -65.43 18.23 3.33
N ALA A 585 -65.72 18.37 4.62
CA ALA A 585 -66.28 17.40 5.57
C ALA A 585 -65.29 16.58 6.43
N ALA A 586 -65.63 16.54 7.72
CA ALA A 586 -65.11 15.70 8.82
C ALA A 586 -63.90 16.21 9.63
N SER A 587 -64.28 17.06 10.58
CA SER A 587 -63.67 17.47 11.86
C SER A 587 -62.75 16.51 12.65
N ALA A 588 -61.69 17.12 13.19
CA ALA A 588 -61.25 17.11 14.60
C ALA A 588 -61.16 15.78 15.38
N ALA A 589 -60.08 15.02 15.18
CA ALA A 589 -59.61 14.04 16.17
C ALA A 589 -58.10 13.69 16.12
N ALA A 590 -57.35 14.10 15.10
CA ALA A 590 -55.98 13.62 14.86
C ALA A 590 -54.84 14.52 15.39
N ALA A 591 -55.15 15.66 16.03
CA ALA A 591 -54.13 16.65 16.43
C ALA A 591 -53.44 16.36 17.78
N VAL A 592 -53.89 15.36 18.55
CA VAL A 592 -53.35 15.10 19.91
C VAL A 592 -52.26 14.01 19.93
N GLY A 593 -52.18 13.15 18.90
CA GLY A 593 -51.19 12.06 18.85
C GLY A 593 -49.77 12.48 18.43
N ALA A 594 -49.64 13.51 17.59
CA ALA A 594 -48.33 13.94 17.06
C ALA A 594 -47.47 14.70 18.07
N ALA A 595 -48.09 15.37 19.05
CA ALA A 595 -47.37 16.11 20.08
C ALA A 595 -46.72 15.19 21.14
N ALA A 596 -47.30 14.02 21.40
CA ALA A 596 -46.78 13.07 22.38
C ALA A 596 -45.47 12.38 21.90
N VAL A 597 -45.36 12.11 20.60
CA VAL A 597 -44.17 11.44 20.02
C VAL A 597 -42.97 12.39 19.93
N ALA A 598 -43.21 13.68 19.69
CA ALA A 598 -42.16 14.70 19.70
C ALA A 598 -41.61 14.95 21.12
N ALA A 599 -42.47 14.89 22.15
CA ALA A 599 -42.06 15.03 23.55
C ALA A 599 -41.20 13.84 24.05
N SER A 600 -41.52 12.62 23.63
CA SER A 600 -40.70 11.44 23.99
C SER A 600 -39.32 11.41 23.34
N ALA A 601 -39.19 11.95 22.11
CA ALA A 601 -37.91 12.03 21.43
C ALA A 601 -36.97 13.08 22.06
N ALA A 602 -37.51 14.22 22.51
CA ALA A 602 -36.73 15.25 23.21
C ALA A 602 -36.22 14.77 24.58
N ALA A 603 -37.01 13.96 25.30
CA ALA A 603 -36.59 13.39 26.59
C ALA A 603 -35.45 12.36 26.45
N ALA A 604 -35.43 11.57 25.37
CA ALA A 604 -34.37 10.61 25.11
C ALA A 604 -33.02 11.28 24.77
N VAL A 605 -33.04 12.41 24.07
CA VAL A 605 -31.82 13.20 23.77
C VAL A 605 -31.28 13.86 25.04
N GLY A 606 -32.15 14.32 25.94
CA GLY A 606 -31.75 14.85 27.25
C GLY A 606 -31.06 13.82 28.15
N ALA A 607 -31.58 12.58 28.19
CA ALA A 607 -30.97 11.51 28.99
C ALA A 607 -29.57 11.10 28.48
N ALA A 608 -29.37 11.08 27.16
CA ALA A 608 -28.06 10.78 26.56
C ALA A 608 -27.01 11.88 26.84
N ALA A 609 -27.42 13.15 26.86
CA ALA A 609 -26.52 14.26 27.18
C ALA A 609 -26.07 14.27 28.65
N VAL A 610 -26.95 13.89 29.58
CA VAL A 610 -26.63 13.77 31.02
C VAL A 610 -25.73 12.57 31.30
N ALA A 611 -25.89 11.45 30.58
CA ALA A 611 -24.98 10.31 30.69
C ALA A 611 -23.57 10.64 30.18
N ALA A 612 -23.46 11.45 29.11
CA ALA A 612 -22.18 11.89 28.56
C ALA A 612 -21.45 12.88 29.49
N SER A 613 -22.18 13.75 30.21
CA SER A 613 -21.56 14.67 31.18
C SER A 613 -21.12 13.97 32.46
N ALA A 614 -21.83 12.94 32.92
CA ALA A 614 -21.42 12.10 34.04
C ALA A 614 -20.13 11.32 33.74
N ALA A 615 -20.01 10.74 32.53
CA ALA A 615 -18.80 10.04 32.11
C ALA A 615 -17.57 10.96 32.02
N ALA A 616 -17.75 12.23 31.62
CA ALA A 616 -16.67 13.22 31.59
C ALA A 616 -16.19 13.61 33.01
N ALA A 617 -17.10 13.65 33.99
CA ALA A 617 -16.77 13.94 35.39
C ALA A 617 -15.96 12.81 36.03
N ASP A 618 -16.28 11.54 35.74
CA ASP A 618 -15.52 10.39 36.24
C ASP A 618 -14.09 10.33 35.68
N VAL A 619 -13.91 10.69 34.40
CA VAL A 619 -12.57 10.77 33.79
C VAL A 619 -11.73 11.88 34.42
N ALA A 620 -12.34 13.04 34.74
CA ALA A 620 -11.64 14.11 35.45
C ALA A 620 -11.24 13.71 36.88
N ALA A 621 -12.09 12.96 37.59
CA ALA A 621 -11.78 12.45 38.93
C ALA A 621 -10.65 11.41 38.95
N VAL A 622 -10.58 10.55 37.92
CA VAL A 622 -9.48 9.58 37.76
C VAL A 622 -8.16 10.29 37.44
N CYS A 623 -8.19 11.32 36.58
CA CYS A 623 -7.00 12.13 36.27
C CYS A 623 -6.50 12.92 37.49
N ALA A 624 -7.40 13.46 38.32
CA ALA A 624 -7.02 14.15 39.55
C ALA A 624 -6.38 13.21 40.59
N ARG A 625 -6.89 11.98 40.73
CA ARG A 625 -6.27 10.95 41.60
C ARG A 625 -4.90 10.50 41.10
N ALA A 626 -4.72 10.35 39.78
CA ALA A 626 -3.43 10.00 39.19
C ALA A 626 -2.38 11.10 39.39
N ALA A 627 -2.78 12.38 39.28
CA ALA A 627 -1.92 13.52 39.56
C ALA A 627 -1.52 13.61 41.05
N LEU A 628 -2.44 13.29 41.97
CA LEU A 628 -2.16 13.28 43.41
C LEU A 628 -1.20 12.14 43.82
N VAL A 629 -1.30 10.97 43.19
CA VAL A 629 -0.36 9.85 43.41
C VAL A 629 1.04 10.18 42.89
N LEU A 630 1.15 10.90 41.77
CA LEU A 630 2.44 11.36 41.23
C LEU A 630 3.07 12.47 42.09
N LEU A 631 2.26 13.33 42.71
CA LEU A 631 2.74 14.37 43.65
C LEU A 631 3.19 13.79 44.99
N LEU A 632 2.56 12.71 45.47
CA LEU A 632 2.96 12.02 46.71
C LEU A 632 4.21 11.14 46.52
N ALA A 633 4.49 10.67 45.31
CA ALA A 633 5.69 9.90 44.98
C ALA A 633 6.95 10.76 44.74
N ALA A 634 6.82 12.10 44.75
CA ALA A 634 7.89 13.05 44.42
C ALA A 634 8.40 13.87 45.62
N LYS A 635 8.25 13.36 46.85
CA LYS A 635 8.99 13.87 48.02
C LYS A 635 10.17 12.95 48.32
N PRO A 636 11.36 13.50 48.65
CA PRO A 636 12.59 12.74 48.80
C PRO A 636 12.54 11.73 49.95
#